data_AF-A0A267GJX4-F1
#
_entry.id   AF-A0A267GJX4-F1
#
_cell.length_a   1.000
_cell.length_b   1.000
_cell.length_c   1.000
_cell.angle_alpha   90.00
_cell.angle_beta   90.00
_cell.angle_gamma   90.00
#
_symmetry.space_group_name_H-M   'P 1'
#
loop_
_entity.id
_entity.type
_entity.pdbx_description
1 polymer ?
#
loop_
_entity_poly.entity_id
_entity_poly.type
_entity_poly.pdbx_seq_one_letter_code
_entity_poly.pdbx_strand_id
1 'polypeptide(L)'
;MRPLWLLLLSTAATLTAAAPVTVTFPSGEEFLPLDNQSPPGHEDPEDTESLAFERRHENARLAWGLTLNDWCGKKCQIFRAHPDLIGCLSDMNTELQHADGGRVRLVRGYLPLSEAGVAPAFPVNYHAAGSAAEISLRSAVTPADPGASSSAAAADSQRRLAAAFAHACATRLSAAGWDFGLVANVNQQSTLTLLLQSRRRPSKLLFQAAPGSDFADSAELEAWTRRHWELGFLASGFNASAELADCQLTNQQPWTSASKSAEEAVGPGDSLPVPPDSPDYSSLMQYPASSGDGPDRGALEFPGCPKLLSSWERHISCGQRLMAPRMFQSVRRLDAMMRLRWPDRHLKVAAGWESPTGDRPSLRSDGRQLELELLGPDGEAIGELDLLRQVASLARCSGFDFIDILDADADNSTDSTSTPRLQLAVLKQRQPAAMGSPLNPPRPVVFHQTVGAQLLPVEPPARLAHDYDVTGMEALALADRPLFDGSLDPATPLGSHARLGMFVSPSAEFRYFRLHPALAACFDALIESVSNKVRQSAAPVLVQRAYLTEFEERAMLEPASDARVGGHPDGVAMQVAFDSASPLYRADRHSVWRLAEAAATICAPRFHEHRSLFGVGVYNESVYIDMRPVAKVWLQCSPETSHFTVCPLKPPPSAVTVGASRSSGSASEDFKTYLLEKALQAIHGRVVEPLAGDENCDFDQPPQDQSPGFLYRPPPPRPQPEGDEAFAIPSATECHWGSSSEFCSKSHSTRAAQLAHLWSDISAKHLLAGSDRVRQAMEDCLLTCASAGCIDKADGPWSSKLAACENLAHWLPFQLENNLPGRLSNLYTPGDRELRQLACYSGEHCVDWSPLHSLLGPVLAGWFRPKPDGVAKELLFDAEGNPSPLPGIVRRLYAHYARGDVKVWLRDEADVKSMLAELKVLFLYNRRVTSVTIFVLDGRSVSQVASHLDTEFGDWLQLACPANSRSYLTIHRVLPVDQRAAVVSAALRASEDAEVELAMHPSLDGFDLNHL
;
A
#
# COMPACT_ATOMS: atom_id res chain seq x y z
N MET A 1 48.79 -46.41 -40.96
CA MET A 1 48.70 -45.89 -42.34
C MET A 1 47.81 -44.64 -42.33
N ARG A 2 48.41 -43.46 -42.51
CA ARG A 2 47.78 -42.25 -43.11
C ARG A 2 47.65 -42.47 -44.64
N PRO A 3 47.11 -41.58 -45.51
CA PRO A 3 46.22 -40.39 -45.34
C PRO A 3 45.10 -40.27 -46.43
N LEU A 4 44.25 -39.22 -46.38
CA LEU A 4 43.86 -38.28 -47.48
C LEU A 4 42.72 -37.36 -46.94
N TRP A 5 42.92 -36.11 -46.49
CA TRP A 5 43.28 -34.81 -47.14
C TRP A 5 42.09 -33.97 -47.66
N LEU A 6 41.98 -32.76 -47.05
CA LEU A 6 41.40 -31.47 -47.53
C LEU A 6 39.85 -31.39 -47.58
N LEU A 7 39.12 -30.36 -47.11
CA LEU A 7 39.38 -28.96 -46.76
C LEU A 7 38.30 -28.52 -45.74
N LEU A 8 38.68 -28.06 -44.55
CA LEU A 8 37.82 -27.22 -43.71
C LEU A 8 38.22 -25.77 -44.02
N LEU A 9 37.31 -25.06 -44.68
CA LEU A 9 37.47 -23.66 -45.08
C LEU A 9 37.61 -22.77 -43.85
N SER A 10 38.82 -22.25 -43.69
CA SER A 10 39.13 -20.99 -43.03
C SER A 10 38.51 -19.84 -43.83
N THR A 11 37.35 -19.34 -43.41
CA THR A 11 36.98 -17.96 -43.71
C THR A 11 37.52 -17.09 -42.59
N ALA A 12 38.53 -16.30 -42.94
CA ALA A 12 39.02 -15.20 -42.14
C ALA A 12 37.84 -14.27 -41.82
N ALA A 13 37.38 -14.28 -40.58
CA ALA A 13 36.81 -13.07 -40.01
C ALA A 13 37.97 -12.09 -39.93
N THR A 14 37.96 -11.10 -40.81
CA THR A 14 38.70 -9.86 -40.64
C THR A 14 38.47 -9.40 -39.21
N LEU A 15 39.50 -9.55 -38.35
CA LEU A 15 39.64 -8.70 -37.19
C LEU A 15 39.71 -7.28 -37.76
N THR A 16 38.56 -6.64 -37.86
CA THR A 16 38.50 -5.19 -37.79
C THR A 16 39.08 -4.88 -36.42
N ALA A 17 40.37 -4.54 -36.39
CA ALA A 17 40.93 -3.80 -35.28
C ALA A 17 39.93 -2.68 -35.00
N ALA A 18 39.28 -2.72 -33.84
CA ALA A 18 38.39 -1.64 -33.43
C ALA A 18 39.20 -0.36 -33.60
N ALA A 19 38.67 0.59 -34.38
CA ALA A 19 39.29 1.88 -34.52
C ALA A 19 39.58 2.40 -33.10
N PRO A 20 40.79 2.89 -32.83
CA PRO A 20 41.13 3.31 -31.49
C PRO A 20 40.14 4.40 -31.07
N VAL A 21 39.47 4.19 -29.93
CA VAL A 21 38.40 5.07 -29.46
C VAL A 21 39.01 6.43 -29.17
N THR A 22 38.75 7.40 -30.05
CA THR A 22 39.14 8.80 -29.83
C THR A 22 38.17 9.44 -28.85
N VAL A 23 38.70 10.29 -27.97
CA VAL A 23 37.91 11.10 -27.03
C VAL A 23 37.88 12.52 -27.57
N THR A 24 36.68 13.00 -27.91
CA THR A 24 36.45 14.37 -28.37
C THR A 24 36.17 15.28 -27.18
N PHE A 25 36.95 16.35 -27.03
CA PHE A 25 36.71 17.36 -26.01
C PHE A 25 35.74 18.46 -26.52
N PRO A 26 35.15 19.30 -25.64
CA PRO A 26 34.20 20.36 -26.03
C PRO A 26 34.70 21.35 -27.10
N SER A 27 36.01 21.48 -27.29
CA SER A 27 36.61 22.25 -28.39
C SER A 27 36.41 21.63 -29.78
N GLY A 28 36.01 20.36 -29.86
CA GLY A 28 36.03 19.55 -31.08
C GLY A 28 37.37 18.86 -31.36
N GLU A 29 38.38 19.03 -30.50
CA GLU A 29 39.67 18.33 -30.66
C GLU A 29 39.59 16.89 -30.14
N GLU A 30 40.16 15.97 -30.92
CA GLU A 30 40.18 14.54 -30.61
C GLU A 30 41.54 14.09 -30.08
N PHE A 31 41.51 13.33 -28.99
CA PHE A 31 42.71 12.75 -28.38
C PHE A 31 42.58 11.24 -28.33
N LEU A 32 43.73 10.57 -28.48
CA LEU A 32 43.84 9.12 -28.30
C LEU A 32 44.29 8.84 -26.87
N PRO A 33 43.48 8.11 -26.06
CA PRO A 33 43.89 7.74 -24.72
C PRO A 33 45.09 6.77 -24.79
N LEU A 34 45.97 6.88 -23.81
CA LEU A 34 47.04 5.90 -23.58
C LEU A 34 46.40 4.61 -23.06
N ASP A 35 46.77 3.45 -23.62
CA ASP A 35 46.26 2.14 -23.22
C ASP A 35 46.43 1.87 -21.70
N ASN A 36 45.63 0.94 -21.15
CA ASN A 36 45.36 0.62 -19.73
C ASN A 36 46.55 0.51 -18.73
N GLN A 37 47.79 0.75 -19.13
CA GLN A 37 48.93 0.94 -18.23
C GLN A 37 49.36 2.41 -18.27
N SER A 38 48.72 3.24 -17.43
CA SER A 38 49.20 4.61 -17.22
C SER A 38 50.67 4.58 -16.78
N PRO A 39 51.56 5.39 -17.37
CA PRO A 39 52.97 5.38 -16.99
C PRO A 39 53.15 5.74 -15.50
N PRO A 40 54.18 5.20 -14.82
CA PRO A 40 54.40 5.43 -13.40
C PRO A 40 54.42 6.92 -13.05
N GLY A 41 53.63 7.33 -12.05
CA GLY A 41 53.47 8.74 -11.66
C GLY A 41 52.34 9.49 -12.37
N HIS A 42 51.64 8.85 -13.31
CA HIS A 42 50.44 9.36 -13.97
C HIS A 42 49.21 8.46 -13.69
N GLU A 43 49.18 7.72 -12.57
CA GLU A 43 48.02 6.90 -12.21
C GLU A 43 46.76 7.75 -11.86
N ASP A 44 45.57 7.14 -11.86
CA ASP A 44 44.36 7.73 -11.26
C ASP A 44 44.25 7.21 -9.81
N PRO A 45 44.77 7.95 -8.81
CA PRO A 45 44.73 7.50 -7.42
C PRO A 45 43.31 7.42 -6.85
N GLU A 46 42.37 8.18 -7.40
CA GLU A 46 41.00 8.32 -6.89
C GLU A 46 39.97 7.52 -7.69
N ASP A 47 40.37 6.84 -8.76
CA ASP A 47 39.50 5.98 -9.58
C ASP A 47 38.27 6.75 -10.09
N THR A 48 38.54 7.84 -10.78
CA THR A 48 37.56 8.81 -11.31
C THR A 48 37.29 8.61 -12.80
N GLU A 49 37.74 7.49 -13.37
CA GLU A 49 37.70 7.16 -14.82
C GLU A 49 38.28 8.24 -15.74
N SER A 50 39.11 9.12 -15.19
CA SER A 50 39.92 10.04 -15.96
C SER A 50 40.81 9.25 -16.93
N LEU A 51 40.99 9.76 -18.15
CA LEU A 51 41.86 9.11 -19.14
C LEU A 51 43.19 9.86 -19.23
N ALA A 52 44.27 9.12 -19.47
CA ALA A 52 45.60 9.66 -19.70
C ALA A 52 45.83 9.86 -21.20
N PHE A 53 46.43 10.99 -21.57
CA PHE A 53 46.65 11.39 -22.95
C PHE A 53 48.08 11.86 -23.15
N GLU A 54 48.65 11.58 -24.33
CA GLU A 54 49.92 12.16 -24.74
C GLU A 54 49.69 13.53 -25.39
N ARG A 55 50.52 14.50 -25.00
CA ARG A 55 50.50 15.83 -25.59
C ARG A 55 51.04 15.80 -27.01
N ARG A 56 50.16 16.04 -27.99
CA ARG A 56 50.55 16.12 -29.40
C ARG A 56 50.87 17.53 -29.89
N HIS A 57 50.16 18.55 -29.39
CA HIS A 57 50.29 19.93 -29.85
C HIS A 57 50.37 20.91 -28.69
N GLU A 58 51.19 21.95 -28.83
CA GLU A 58 51.45 22.90 -27.74
C GLU A 58 50.27 23.80 -27.39
N ASN A 59 49.34 24.04 -28.33
CA ASN A 59 48.20 24.96 -28.21
C ASN A 59 46.84 24.29 -28.40
N ALA A 60 46.78 22.97 -28.21
CA ALA A 60 45.55 22.19 -28.25
C ALA A 60 44.50 22.78 -27.28
N ARG A 61 43.27 22.97 -27.75
CA ARG A 61 42.16 23.49 -26.95
C ARG A 61 41.37 22.32 -26.39
N LEU A 62 41.07 22.36 -25.10
CA LEU A 62 40.16 21.39 -24.46
C LEU A 62 38.72 21.92 -24.45
N ALA A 63 38.54 23.21 -24.23
CA ALA A 63 37.24 23.87 -24.31
C ALA A 63 37.39 25.34 -24.72
N TRP A 64 36.26 26.04 -24.88
CA TRP A 64 36.28 27.46 -25.20
C TRP A 64 36.87 28.26 -24.01
N GLY A 65 38.00 28.93 -24.27
CA GLY A 65 38.75 29.66 -23.24
C GLY A 65 39.65 28.80 -22.34
N LEU A 66 39.80 27.50 -22.63
CA LEU A 66 40.68 26.59 -21.87
C LEU A 66 41.64 25.82 -22.80
N THR A 67 42.94 26.10 -22.67
CA THR A 67 43.99 25.41 -23.44
C THR A 67 44.65 24.31 -22.62
N LEU A 68 45.31 23.38 -23.31
CA LEU A 68 46.09 22.33 -22.66
C LEU A 68 47.23 22.87 -21.78
N ASN A 69 47.79 24.03 -22.15
CA ASN A 69 48.81 24.73 -21.35
C ASN A 69 48.25 25.21 -20.01
N ASP A 70 47.01 25.67 -19.99
CA ASP A 70 46.34 26.11 -18.77
C ASP A 70 46.04 24.89 -17.88
N TRP A 71 45.70 23.75 -18.49
CA TRP A 71 45.33 22.53 -17.79
C TRP A 71 46.49 21.83 -17.08
N CYS A 72 47.62 21.59 -17.76
CA CYS A 72 48.72 20.78 -17.23
C CYS A 72 50.10 21.46 -17.27
N GLY A 73 50.16 22.71 -17.71
CA GLY A 73 51.40 23.48 -17.81
C GLY A 73 52.22 23.19 -19.09
N LYS A 74 53.26 24.02 -19.31
CA LYS A 74 54.06 24.00 -20.55
C LYS A 74 54.99 22.79 -20.69
N LYS A 75 55.36 22.15 -19.58
CA LYS A 75 56.33 21.04 -19.55
C LYS A 75 55.69 19.66 -19.56
N CYS A 76 54.37 19.60 -19.45
CA CYS A 76 53.64 18.33 -19.40
C CYS A 76 53.70 17.63 -20.76
N GLN A 77 54.20 16.38 -20.77
CA GLN A 77 54.17 15.48 -21.92
C GLN A 77 52.97 14.52 -21.87
N ILE A 78 52.52 14.15 -20.67
CA ILE A 78 51.40 13.24 -20.42
C ILE A 78 50.48 13.88 -19.39
N PHE A 79 49.19 14.02 -19.72
CA PHE A 79 48.20 14.61 -18.83
C PHE A 79 47.01 13.68 -18.63
N ARG A 80 46.31 13.79 -17.50
CA ARG A 80 44.96 13.22 -17.34
C ARG A 80 43.91 14.31 -17.40
N ALA A 81 42.76 14.00 -17.97
CA ALA A 81 41.58 14.88 -17.96
C ALA A 81 40.30 14.05 -18.05
N HIS A 82 39.26 14.49 -17.35
CA HIS A 82 37.92 13.94 -17.50
C HIS A 82 37.07 14.82 -18.43
N PRO A 83 36.52 14.30 -19.56
CA PRO A 83 35.77 15.10 -20.53
C PRO A 83 34.60 15.88 -19.92
N ASP A 84 33.86 15.26 -18.99
CA ASP A 84 32.72 15.93 -18.33
C ASP A 84 33.15 17.08 -17.41
N LEU A 85 34.31 16.99 -16.75
CA LEU A 85 34.86 18.09 -15.95
C LEU A 85 35.31 19.25 -16.85
N ILE A 86 35.88 18.95 -18.02
CA ILE A 86 36.24 19.98 -19.00
C ILE A 86 34.97 20.63 -19.58
N GLY A 87 33.94 19.84 -19.86
CA GLY A 87 32.63 20.33 -20.29
C GLY A 87 31.99 21.25 -19.27
N CYS A 88 31.98 20.82 -18.00
CA CYS A 88 31.57 21.62 -16.84
C CYS A 88 32.25 22.99 -16.79
N LEU A 89 33.57 23.06 -16.93
CA LEU A 89 34.30 24.33 -16.93
C LEU A 89 33.91 25.24 -18.09
N SER A 90 33.60 24.65 -19.26
CA SER A 90 33.10 25.38 -20.42
C SER A 90 31.73 25.99 -20.16
N ASP A 91 30.81 25.23 -19.59
CA ASP A 91 29.44 25.66 -19.30
C ASP A 91 29.42 26.78 -18.25
N MET A 92 30.26 26.65 -17.21
CA MET A 92 30.48 27.73 -16.23
C MET A 92 31.01 29.02 -16.88
N ASN A 93 31.91 28.90 -17.86
CA ASN A 93 32.45 30.05 -18.58
C ASN A 93 31.35 30.78 -19.38
N THR A 94 30.48 30.02 -20.03
CA THR A 94 29.32 30.54 -20.76
C THR A 94 28.37 31.26 -19.81
N GLU A 95 28.01 30.63 -18.69
CA GLU A 95 27.12 31.18 -17.68
C GLU A 95 27.64 32.50 -17.09
N LEU A 96 28.92 32.53 -16.69
CA LEU A 96 29.55 33.75 -16.14
C LEU A 96 29.68 34.86 -17.18
N GLN A 97 29.94 34.50 -18.44
CA GLN A 97 30.00 35.47 -19.52
C GLN A 97 28.63 36.09 -19.80
N HIS A 98 27.56 35.31 -19.74
CA HIS A 98 26.18 35.81 -19.88
C HIS A 98 25.74 36.69 -18.71
N ALA A 99 26.16 36.36 -17.49
CA ALA A 99 25.76 37.08 -16.29
C ALA A 99 26.39 38.49 -16.19
N ASP A 100 27.70 38.62 -16.42
CA ASP A 100 28.42 39.89 -16.20
C ASP A 100 29.73 40.05 -16.99
N GLY A 101 29.96 39.21 -18.02
CA GLY A 101 31.20 39.22 -18.78
C GLY A 101 32.41 38.64 -18.03
N GLY A 102 32.22 38.11 -16.82
CA GLY A 102 33.24 37.38 -16.08
C GLY A 102 33.66 36.09 -16.78
N ARG A 103 34.88 35.61 -16.48
CA ARG A 103 35.39 34.34 -16.99
C ARG A 103 36.07 33.51 -15.91
N VAL A 104 35.94 32.20 -16.01
CA VAL A 104 36.72 31.24 -15.24
C VAL A 104 38.18 31.35 -15.64
N ARG A 105 39.05 31.59 -14.66
CA ARG A 105 40.49 31.46 -14.79
C ARG A 105 40.92 30.18 -14.09
N LEU A 106 41.53 29.27 -14.84
CA LEU A 106 42.14 28.09 -14.25
C LEU A 106 43.42 28.49 -13.51
N VAL A 107 43.46 28.19 -12.21
CA VAL A 107 44.61 28.39 -11.33
C VAL A 107 45.47 27.13 -11.31
N ARG A 108 44.83 25.95 -11.27
CA ARG A 108 45.50 24.65 -11.31
C ARG A 108 44.58 23.58 -11.89
N GLY A 109 45.07 22.84 -12.90
CA GLY A 109 44.41 21.65 -13.43
C GLY A 109 45.14 20.38 -13.04
N TYR A 110 45.59 19.59 -14.02
CA TYR A 110 46.32 18.34 -13.82
C TYR A 110 47.73 18.55 -13.26
N LEU A 111 48.11 17.76 -12.23
CA LEU A 111 49.44 17.75 -11.63
C LEU A 111 49.89 16.31 -11.30
N PRO A 112 50.92 15.74 -11.95
CA PRO A 112 51.36 14.36 -11.68
C PRO A 112 51.95 14.21 -10.27
N LEU A 113 51.81 13.01 -9.68
CA LEU A 113 52.27 12.73 -8.30
C LEU A 113 53.77 12.95 -8.11
N SER A 114 54.56 12.74 -9.16
CA SER A 114 56.01 12.95 -9.17
C SER A 114 56.42 14.42 -8.95
N GLU A 115 55.55 15.38 -9.26
CA GLU A 115 55.78 16.81 -9.08
C GLU A 115 55.18 17.37 -7.76
N ALA A 116 54.41 16.57 -7.01
CA ALA A 116 53.71 17.00 -5.80
C ALA A 116 54.59 17.11 -4.54
N GLY A 117 55.82 16.59 -4.55
CA GLY A 117 56.88 16.89 -3.58
C GLY A 117 56.73 16.42 -2.11
N VAL A 118 55.56 15.96 -1.67
CA VAL A 118 55.29 15.42 -0.30
C VAL A 118 54.21 14.33 -0.38
N ALA A 119 54.06 13.51 0.66
CA ALA A 119 53.02 12.48 0.79
C ALA A 119 51.64 13.02 0.33
N PRO A 120 50.92 12.28 -0.53
CA PRO A 120 49.68 12.76 -1.14
C PRO A 120 48.64 13.18 -0.09
N ALA A 121 48.29 14.46 -0.09
CA ALA A 121 47.25 15.05 0.75
C ALA A 121 46.08 15.55 -0.11
N PHE A 122 44.87 15.56 0.44
CA PHE A 122 43.72 16.19 -0.20
C PHE A 122 43.96 17.71 -0.40
N PRO A 123 43.62 18.32 -1.56
CA PRO A 123 43.00 17.76 -2.76
C PRO A 123 43.98 17.32 -3.88
N VAL A 124 45.28 17.16 -3.59
CA VAL A 124 46.34 16.87 -4.58
C VAL A 124 46.06 15.58 -5.36
N ASN A 125 45.47 14.56 -4.74
CA ASN A 125 45.12 13.31 -5.42
C ASN A 125 44.16 13.50 -6.59
N TYR A 126 43.15 14.36 -6.44
CA TYR A 126 42.18 14.62 -7.51
C TYR A 126 42.82 15.41 -8.67
N HIS A 127 43.78 16.29 -8.38
CA HIS A 127 44.58 16.94 -9.42
C HIS A 127 45.49 15.93 -10.15
N ALA A 128 46.06 14.96 -9.44
CA ALA A 128 46.84 13.87 -10.04
C ALA A 128 46.00 12.86 -10.82
N ALA A 129 44.73 12.70 -10.46
CA ALA A 129 43.75 11.99 -11.26
C ALA A 129 43.30 12.82 -12.49
N GLY A 130 43.51 14.13 -12.53
CA GLY A 130 42.94 14.97 -13.62
C GLY A 130 41.43 15.12 -13.52
N SER A 131 40.89 14.94 -12.31
CA SER A 131 39.48 15.06 -11.95
C SER A 131 39.22 16.21 -10.97
N ALA A 132 40.17 17.13 -10.82
CA ALA A 132 39.97 18.41 -10.13
C ALA A 132 40.49 19.61 -10.92
N ALA A 133 39.85 20.75 -10.70
CA ALA A 133 40.21 22.04 -11.26
C ALA A 133 40.08 23.13 -10.18
N GLU A 134 41.19 23.78 -9.85
CA GLU A 134 41.22 24.97 -8.99
C GLU A 134 41.04 26.20 -9.87
N ILE A 135 40.00 26.98 -9.61
CA ILE A 135 39.60 28.11 -10.44
C ILE A 135 39.47 29.40 -9.64
N SER A 136 39.67 30.52 -10.31
CA SER A 136 39.39 31.87 -9.80
C SER A 136 38.59 32.66 -10.83
N LEU A 137 37.98 33.75 -10.39
CA LEU A 137 37.16 34.59 -11.26
C LEU A 137 38.01 35.71 -11.88
N ARG A 138 37.96 35.85 -13.20
CA ARG A 138 38.57 36.97 -13.93
C ARG A 138 37.49 38.01 -14.26
N SER A 139 37.54 39.16 -13.61
CA SER A 139 36.62 40.28 -13.89
C SER A 139 37.00 41.01 -15.18
N ALA A 140 36.01 41.41 -16.00
CA ALA A 140 36.20 42.09 -17.28
C ALA A 140 36.47 43.61 -17.16
N VAL A 141 36.32 44.19 -15.96
CA VAL A 141 36.50 45.63 -15.76
C VAL A 141 37.99 45.96 -15.67
N THR A 142 38.59 46.42 -16.77
CA THR A 142 39.74 47.32 -16.69
C THR A 142 39.28 48.61 -16.02
N PRO A 143 39.93 49.08 -14.93
CA PRO A 143 39.51 50.29 -14.24
C PRO A 143 39.74 51.48 -15.18
N ALA A 144 38.66 52.03 -15.73
CA ALA A 144 38.70 53.30 -16.46
C ALA A 144 38.76 54.51 -15.51
N ASP A 145 38.60 54.30 -14.20
CA ASP A 145 38.69 55.35 -13.19
C ASP A 145 39.74 55.04 -12.11
N PRO A 146 40.74 55.91 -11.87
CA PRO A 146 41.73 55.73 -10.80
C PRO A 146 41.16 55.88 -9.38
N GLY A 147 39.84 56.00 -9.20
CA GLY A 147 39.19 56.31 -7.92
C GLY A 147 38.17 55.28 -7.41
N ALA A 148 37.83 54.24 -8.18
CA ALA A 148 36.91 53.20 -7.71
C ALA A 148 37.69 52.16 -6.87
N SER A 149 37.43 52.11 -5.56
CA SER A 149 38.10 51.18 -4.66
C SER A 149 37.86 49.73 -5.10
N SER A 150 38.95 49.05 -5.47
CA SER A 150 39.03 47.66 -5.94
C SER A 150 38.67 46.59 -4.90
N SER A 151 38.03 46.95 -3.80
CA SER A 151 37.81 46.09 -2.63
C SER A 151 36.50 45.30 -2.65
N ALA A 152 35.42 45.83 -3.25
CA ALA A 152 34.10 45.15 -3.24
C ALA A 152 33.95 44.06 -4.32
N ALA A 153 34.61 44.19 -5.48
CA ALA A 153 34.56 43.18 -6.55
C ALA A 153 35.38 41.91 -6.25
N ALA A 154 36.30 41.98 -5.28
CA ALA A 154 37.14 40.86 -4.86
C ALA A 154 36.49 40.00 -3.75
N ALA A 155 35.48 40.52 -3.04
CA ALA A 155 35.03 39.98 -1.76
C ALA A 155 33.94 38.89 -1.83
N ASP A 156 33.59 38.37 -3.01
CA ASP A 156 32.53 37.34 -3.20
C ASP A 156 32.80 36.40 -4.40
N SER A 157 34.07 36.26 -4.77
CA SER A 157 34.47 35.52 -5.96
C SER A 157 34.13 34.02 -5.91
N GLN A 158 34.21 33.39 -4.73
CA GLN A 158 33.95 31.95 -4.55
C GLN A 158 32.45 31.65 -4.56
N ARG A 159 31.61 32.53 -3.99
CA ARG A 159 30.14 32.38 -4.04
C ARG A 159 29.62 32.43 -5.48
N ARG A 160 30.19 33.30 -6.32
CA ARG A 160 29.85 33.41 -7.74
C ARG A 160 30.25 32.16 -8.52
N LEU A 161 31.45 31.66 -8.30
CA LEU A 161 31.93 30.43 -8.94
C LEU A 161 31.09 29.22 -8.50
N ALA A 162 30.70 29.13 -7.23
CA ALA A 162 29.85 28.05 -6.71
C ALA A 162 28.44 28.08 -7.31
N ALA A 163 27.85 29.26 -7.50
CA ALA A 163 26.54 29.40 -8.15
C ALA A 163 26.60 29.03 -9.64
N ALA A 164 27.61 29.52 -10.38
CA ALA A 164 27.81 29.16 -11.78
C ALA A 164 28.03 27.65 -11.95
N PHE A 165 28.78 27.03 -11.03
CA PHE A 165 28.93 25.59 -10.97
C PHE A 165 27.59 24.88 -10.76
N ALA A 166 26.80 25.31 -9.79
CA ALA A 166 25.54 24.69 -9.44
C ALA A 166 24.50 24.76 -10.59
N HIS A 167 24.45 25.89 -11.31
CA HIS A 167 23.51 26.08 -12.41
C HIS A 167 23.91 25.34 -13.69
N ALA A 168 25.18 25.48 -14.10
CA ALA A 168 25.62 25.05 -15.43
C ALA A 168 26.33 23.70 -15.43
N CYS A 169 27.04 23.36 -14.35
CA CYS A 169 27.94 22.22 -14.31
C CYS A 169 27.38 21.03 -13.48
N ALA A 170 26.83 21.27 -12.30
CA ALA A 170 26.34 20.20 -11.41
C ALA A 170 25.26 19.34 -12.08
N THR A 171 24.37 19.95 -12.86
CA THR A 171 23.36 19.26 -13.67
C THR A 171 23.97 18.32 -14.70
N ARG A 172 25.03 18.76 -15.40
CA ARG A 172 25.73 17.95 -16.41
C ARG A 172 26.44 16.75 -15.78
N LEU A 173 27.19 16.99 -14.72
CA LEU A 173 27.93 15.94 -14.02
C LEU A 173 26.97 14.88 -13.48
N SER A 174 25.85 15.31 -12.88
CA SER A 174 24.80 14.40 -12.41
C SER A 174 24.14 13.62 -13.55
N ALA A 175 23.83 14.27 -14.68
CA ALA A 175 23.27 13.60 -15.86
C ALA A 175 24.24 12.57 -16.47
N ALA A 176 25.54 12.81 -16.37
CA ALA A 176 26.60 11.87 -16.74
C ALA A 176 26.85 10.78 -15.68
N GLY A 177 26.09 10.76 -14.58
CA GLY A 177 26.19 9.75 -13.51
C GLY A 177 27.32 9.98 -12.53
N TRP A 178 27.88 11.19 -12.45
CA TRP A 178 29.00 11.54 -11.58
C TRP A 178 28.56 12.37 -10.38
N ASP A 179 29.05 11.96 -9.21
CA ASP A 179 29.03 12.79 -8.00
C ASP A 179 30.17 13.82 -8.03
N PHE A 180 30.00 14.95 -7.34
CA PHE A 180 30.96 16.06 -7.35
C PHE A 180 31.23 16.63 -5.95
N GLY A 181 32.23 17.50 -5.84
CA GLY A 181 32.52 18.27 -4.63
C GLY A 181 33.07 19.66 -4.93
N LEU A 182 33.04 20.51 -3.90
CA LEU A 182 33.57 21.87 -3.92
C LEU A 182 34.43 22.14 -2.69
N VAL A 183 35.60 22.74 -2.90
CA VAL A 183 36.47 23.23 -1.83
C VAL A 183 36.74 24.72 -2.00
N ALA A 184 36.28 25.53 -1.06
CA ALA A 184 36.57 26.96 -1.02
C ALA A 184 37.90 27.22 -0.30
N ASN A 185 38.93 27.66 -1.04
CA ASN A 185 40.29 27.86 -0.55
C ASN A 185 40.64 29.34 -0.34
N VAL A 186 41.28 29.65 0.77
CA VAL A 186 41.80 30.99 1.06
C VAL A 186 43.28 31.05 0.71
N ASN A 187 43.57 31.25 -0.58
CA ASN A 187 44.90 31.55 -1.10
C ASN A 187 45.01 33.06 -1.43
N GLN A 188 46.11 33.51 -2.05
CA GLN A 188 46.29 34.92 -2.47
C GLN A 188 45.20 35.48 -3.42
N GLN A 189 44.28 34.65 -3.93
CA GLN A 189 43.26 35.01 -4.93
C GLN A 189 41.87 34.36 -4.73
N SER A 190 41.50 33.92 -3.50
CA SER A 190 40.19 33.28 -3.18
C SER A 190 39.69 32.29 -4.25
N THR A 191 40.16 31.05 -4.19
CA THR A 191 39.94 30.05 -5.27
C THR A 191 38.89 29.03 -4.88
N LEU A 192 38.23 28.43 -5.88
CA LEU A 192 37.29 27.32 -5.70
C LEU A 192 37.85 26.08 -6.42
N THR A 193 38.02 24.97 -5.71
CA THR A 193 38.40 23.69 -6.33
C THR A 193 37.16 22.85 -6.59
N LEU A 194 36.95 22.54 -7.85
CA LEU A 194 35.94 21.61 -8.36
C LEU A 194 36.54 20.21 -8.40
N LEU A 195 35.80 19.18 -8.00
CA LEU A 195 36.26 17.80 -8.07
C LEU A 195 35.14 16.83 -8.47
N LEU A 196 35.48 15.81 -9.26
CA LEU A 196 34.64 14.62 -9.45
C LEU A 196 34.92 13.64 -8.31
N GLN A 197 33.88 13.09 -7.70
CA GLN A 197 34.09 12.20 -6.56
C GLN A 197 34.66 10.85 -6.96
N SER A 198 35.41 10.28 -6.01
CA SER A 198 36.06 8.98 -6.15
C SER A 198 35.03 7.85 -6.07
N ARG A 199 35.08 6.87 -6.99
CA ARG A 199 34.31 5.62 -6.84
C ARG A 199 34.77 4.75 -5.68
N ARG A 200 35.98 5.00 -5.15
CA ARG A 200 36.52 4.32 -3.96
C ARG A 200 35.98 4.90 -2.64
N ARG A 201 35.34 6.09 -2.66
CA ARG A 201 34.78 6.77 -1.47
C ARG A 201 33.36 7.31 -1.72
N PRO A 202 32.35 6.46 -1.95
CA PRO A 202 31.03 6.87 -2.44
C PRO A 202 30.08 7.52 -1.40
N SER A 203 30.51 7.83 -0.17
CA SER A 203 29.57 8.05 0.95
C SER A 203 29.53 9.44 1.57
N LYS A 204 30.06 10.49 0.93
CA LYS A 204 29.83 11.89 1.37
C LYS A 204 30.17 12.87 0.25
N LEU A 205 29.19 13.62 -0.26
CA LEU A 205 29.45 14.78 -1.13
C LEU A 205 30.46 15.71 -0.42
N LEU A 206 31.54 16.07 -1.10
CA LEU A 206 32.71 16.72 -0.50
C LEU A 206 32.57 18.23 -0.60
N PHE A 207 32.01 18.86 0.44
CA PHE A 207 31.99 20.31 0.61
C PHE A 207 32.94 20.71 1.74
N GLN A 208 33.91 21.57 1.45
CA GLN A 208 34.85 22.07 2.45
C GLN A 208 35.11 23.55 2.26
N ALA A 209 34.88 24.35 3.30
CA ALA A 209 35.21 25.78 3.32
C ALA A 209 36.36 26.05 4.29
N ALA A 210 37.44 26.67 3.80
CA ALA A 210 38.55 27.09 4.65
C ALA A 210 38.18 28.33 5.49
N PRO A 211 38.67 28.46 6.74
CA PRO A 211 38.44 29.65 7.56
C PRO A 211 38.90 30.92 6.83
N GLY A 212 38.00 31.90 6.69
CA GLY A 212 38.24 33.14 5.94
C GLY A 212 37.86 33.09 4.45
N SER A 213 37.22 32.00 3.99
CA SER A 213 36.59 31.94 2.67
C SER A 213 35.35 32.84 2.61
N ASP A 214 34.77 33.00 1.43
CA ASP A 214 33.51 33.74 1.28
C ASP A 214 32.34 33.03 2.01
N PHE A 215 32.51 31.77 2.45
CA PHE A 215 31.57 30.98 3.25
C PHE A 215 32.02 30.88 4.71
N ALA A 216 31.07 30.96 5.65
CA ALA A 216 31.29 30.89 7.09
C ALA A 216 31.78 29.50 7.52
N ASP A 217 31.21 28.44 6.93
CA ASP A 217 31.62 27.06 7.16
C ASP A 217 31.28 26.14 5.96
N SER A 218 31.61 24.86 6.11
CA SER A 218 31.39 23.87 5.05
C SER A 218 29.92 23.52 4.85
N ALA A 219 29.08 23.67 5.89
CA ALA A 219 27.64 23.44 5.79
C ALA A 219 26.96 24.56 5.02
N GLU A 220 27.43 25.81 5.17
CA GLU A 220 26.96 26.94 4.38
C GLU A 220 27.30 26.77 2.89
N LEU A 221 28.53 26.35 2.56
CA LEU A 221 28.92 26.06 1.18
C LEU A 221 28.06 24.96 0.57
N GLU A 222 27.81 23.88 1.31
CA GLU A 222 26.94 22.78 0.87
C GLU A 222 25.50 23.25 0.64
N ALA A 223 24.89 23.91 1.63
CA ALA A 223 23.52 24.41 1.55
C ALA A 223 23.36 25.43 0.41
N TRP A 224 24.33 26.33 0.25
CA TRP A 224 24.36 27.31 -0.82
C TRP A 224 24.39 26.63 -2.20
N THR A 225 25.29 25.67 -2.38
CA THR A 225 25.47 24.99 -3.67
C THR A 225 24.27 24.12 -4.00
N ARG A 226 23.73 23.34 -3.05
CA ARG A 226 22.55 22.50 -3.25
C ARG A 226 21.33 23.33 -3.65
N ARG A 227 21.09 24.45 -2.98
CA ARG A 227 19.99 25.36 -3.31
C ARG A 227 20.06 25.88 -4.74
N HIS A 228 21.25 26.28 -5.20
CA HIS A 228 21.44 26.77 -6.58
C HIS A 228 21.40 25.63 -7.62
N TRP A 229 21.76 24.40 -7.21
CA TRP A 229 21.70 23.23 -8.07
C TRP A 229 20.26 22.77 -8.29
N GLU A 230 19.45 22.71 -7.24
CA GLU A 230 18.00 22.47 -7.34
C GLU A 230 17.34 23.47 -8.30
N LEU A 231 17.73 24.75 -8.20
CA LEU A 231 17.28 25.82 -9.10
C LEU A 231 17.69 25.59 -10.56
N GLY A 232 18.90 25.11 -10.82
CA GLY A 232 19.41 24.79 -12.17
C GLY A 232 18.73 23.55 -12.77
N PHE A 233 18.53 22.52 -11.96
CA PHE A 233 17.92 21.26 -12.36
C PHE A 233 16.46 21.42 -12.79
N LEU A 234 15.69 22.22 -12.04
CA LEU A 234 14.29 22.54 -12.34
C LEU A 234 14.12 23.36 -13.63
N ALA A 235 15.18 24.02 -14.11
CA ALA A 235 15.19 24.77 -15.36
C ALA A 235 15.54 23.90 -16.59
N SER A 236 16.35 22.85 -16.42
CA SER A 236 16.83 22.01 -17.52
C SER A 236 15.81 21.02 -18.10
N GLY A 237 14.68 20.78 -17.41
CA GLY A 237 13.64 19.84 -17.86
C GLY A 237 12.50 20.46 -18.69
N PHE A 238 12.51 21.78 -18.93
CA PHE A 238 11.37 22.48 -19.53
C PHE A 238 11.60 22.80 -21.01
N ASN A 239 10.87 22.11 -21.89
CA ASN A 239 10.77 22.47 -23.30
C ASN A 239 9.51 23.31 -23.54
N ALA A 240 9.65 24.62 -23.44
CA ALA A 240 8.57 25.60 -23.61
C ALA A 240 7.77 25.42 -24.91
N SER A 241 8.43 24.97 -25.98
CA SER A 241 7.79 24.77 -27.29
C SER A 241 6.90 23.53 -27.34
N ALA A 242 7.25 22.46 -26.61
CA ALA A 242 6.45 21.23 -26.53
C ALA A 242 5.23 21.44 -25.62
N GLU A 243 5.43 22.04 -24.45
CA GLU A 243 4.36 22.33 -23.49
C GLU A 243 3.31 23.31 -24.06
N LEU A 244 3.75 24.30 -24.84
CA LEU A 244 2.84 25.22 -25.55
C LEU A 244 2.02 24.50 -26.64
N ALA A 245 2.57 23.45 -27.26
CA ALA A 245 1.86 22.65 -28.27
C ALA A 245 0.80 21.73 -27.65
N ASP A 246 1.05 21.20 -26.45
CA ASP A 246 0.11 20.35 -25.71
C ASP A 246 -0.99 21.15 -25.00
N CYS A 247 -0.74 22.43 -24.69
CA CYS A 247 -1.74 23.35 -24.12
C CYS A 247 -2.80 23.75 -25.17
N GLN A 248 -3.92 23.00 -25.23
CA GLN A 248 -5.07 23.30 -26.09
C GLN A 248 -5.86 24.52 -25.61
N LEU A 249 -5.36 25.72 -25.92
CA LEU A 249 -6.03 26.99 -25.68
C LEU A 249 -7.29 27.13 -26.56
N THR A 250 -8.41 26.60 -26.10
CA THR A 250 -9.73 26.90 -26.69
C THR A 250 -10.42 27.98 -25.86
N ASN A 251 -11.09 28.94 -26.49
CA ASN A 251 -11.84 30.02 -25.82
C ASN A 251 -12.99 29.51 -24.90
N GLN A 252 -13.17 28.19 -24.77
CA GLN A 252 -14.23 27.54 -24.00
C GLN A 252 -13.72 26.75 -22.77
N GLN A 253 -12.41 26.63 -22.54
CA GLN A 253 -11.94 26.01 -21.30
C GLN A 253 -12.19 26.95 -20.09
N PRO A 254 -12.76 26.43 -18.98
CA PRO A 254 -12.93 27.22 -17.77
C PRO A 254 -11.54 27.56 -17.19
N TRP A 255 -11.19 28.84 -17.22
CA TRP A 255 -9.94 29.37 -16.68
C TRP A 255 -10.01 29.65 -15.17
N THR A 256 -11.22 29.78 -14.61
CA THR A 256 -11.45 30.05 -13.18
C THR A 256 -11.23 28.79 -12.33
N SER A 257 -10.69 28.96 -11.13
CA SER A 257 -10.78 27.94 -10.09
C SER A 257 -12.23 27.73 -9.65
N ALA A 258 -12.58 26.53 -9.17
CA ALA A 258 -13.90 26.25 -8.60
C ALA A 258 -14.13 26.97 -7.24
N SER A 259 -13.04 27.31 -6.56
CA SER A 259 -13.03 27.97 -5.24
C SER A 259 -13.29 29.48 -5.35
N LYS A 260 -13.90 30.06 -4.32
CA LYS A 260 -14.29 31.48 -4.27
C LYS A 260 -13.16 32.41 -3.79
N SER A 261 -12.06 31.85 -3.27
CA SER A 261 -10.89 32.59 -2.80
C SER A 261 -9.60 31.79 -3.00
N ALA A 262 -8.46 32.49 -3.01
CA ALA A 262 -7.15 31.86 -3.12
C ALA A 262 -6.87 30.95 -1.91
N GLU A 263 -7.20 31.39 -0.69
CA GLU A 263 -7.00 30.62 0.53
C GLU A 263 -7.87 29.36 0.60
N GLU A 264 -9.07 29.38 0.02
CA GLU A 264 -9.91 28.17 -0.10
C GLU A 264 -9.32 27.17 -1.10
N ALA A 265 -8.68 27.64 -2.18
CA ALA A 265 -8.08 26.78 -3.20
C ALA A 265 -6.72 26.21 -2.80
N VAL A 266 -5.87 27.03 -2.19
CA VAL A 266 -4.47 26.67 -1.93
C VAL A 266 -4.13 26.55 -0.44
N GLY A 267 -5.11 26.74 0.45
CA GLY A 267 -4.93 26.78 1.90
C GLY A 267 -4.45 28.15 2.39
N PRO A 268 -4.77 28.57 3.64
CA PRO A 268 -4.33 29.84 4.23
C PRO A 268 -2.80 29.98 4.31
N GLY A 269 -2.35 31.22 4.49
CA GLY A 269 -0.96 31.52 4.81
C GLY A 269 -0.53 30.93 6.16
N ASP A 270 0.78 30.85 6.42
CA ASP A 270 1.30 30.38 7.69
C ASP A 270 0.98 31.34 8.84
N SER A 271 0.54 30.79 9.99
CA SER A 271 0.09 31.51 11.19
C SER A 271 1.11 32.52 11.75
N LEU A 272 2.37 32.35 11.37
CA LEU A 272 3.42 33.29 11.62
C LEU A 272 3.98 33.73 10.26
N PRO A 273 4.28 35.00 10.03
CA PRO A 273 4.80 35.43 8.75
C PRO A 273 6.29 35.11 8.57
N VAL A 274 6.85 35.19 7.37
CA VAL A 274 8.29 34.95 7.11
C VAL A 274 9.08 36.27 7.24
N PRO A 275 9.64 36.64 8.41
CA PRO A 275 10.42 37.87 8.52
C PRO A 275 11.76 37.74 7.78
N PRO A 276 12.35 38.85 7.30
CA PRO A 276 13.63 38.87 6.59
C PRO A 276 14.79 38.15 7.29
N ASP A 277 14.74 38.09 8.62
CA ASP A 277 15.79 37.48 9.46
C ASP A 277 15.55 35.99 9.78
N SER A 278 14.50 35.37 9.22
CA SER A 278 14.17 33.95 9.48
C SER A 278 14.88 32.98 8.53
N PRO A 279 15.19 31.74 8.97
CA PRO A 279 15.66 30.69 8.08
C PRO A 279 14.65 30.36 6.96
N ASP A 280 13.36 30.61 7.16
CA ASP A 280 12.34 30.44 6.13
C ASP A 280 12.39 31.56 5.06
N TYR A 281 12.89 32.76 5.37
CA TYR A 281 13.14 33.79 4.35
C TYR A 281 14.23 33.36 3.37
N SER A 282 15.22 32.61 3.87
CA SER A 282 16.21 31.95 3.04
C SER A 282 15.62 30.84 2.16
N SER A 283 14.35 30.46 2.31
CA SER A 283 13.69 29.51 1.39
C SER A 283 13.01 30.20 0.21
N LEU A 284 12.70 31.51 0.32
CA LEU A 284 12.10 32.29 -0.77
C LEU A 284 13.10 32.51 -1.90
N MET A 285 12.64 32.33 -3.13
CA MET A 285 13.42 32.52 -4.35
C MET A 285 13.21 33.95 -4.86
N GLN A 286 14.30 34.61 -5.24
CA GLN A 286 14.23 35.90 -5.90
C GLN A 286 14.23 35.70 -7.42
N TYR A 287 13.22 36.22 -8.11
CA TYR A 287 13.20 36.24 -9.58
C TYR A 287 14.38 37.06 -10.13
N PRO A 288 15.15 36.56 -11.10
CA PRO A 288 16.36 37.23 -11.58
C PRO A 288 16.05 38.59 -12.23
N ALA A 289 16.99 39.54 -12.11
CA ALA A 289 16.96 40.80 -12.86
C ALA A 289 17.37 40.53 -14.32
N SER A 290 16.59 40.98 -15.30
CA SER A 290 17.02 40.92 -16.71
C SER A 290 18.02 42.05 -17.01
N SER A 291 19.21 41.69 -17.50
CA SER A 291 20.26 42.63 -17.87
C SER A 291 20.24 42.92 -19.38
N GLY A 292 19.45 43.91 -19.82
CA GLY A 292 19.70 44.57 -21.11
C GLY A 292 18.47 44.97 -21.93
N ASP A 293 18.62 46.08 -22.65
CA ASP A 293 17.71 46.59 -23.69
C ASP A 293 17.94 45.84 -25.03
N GLY A 294 17.66 44.53 -25.04
CA GLY A 294 17.79 43.68 -26.23
C GLY A 294 16.57 42.78 -26.45
N PRO A 295 16.54 42.00 -27.56
CA PRO A 295 15.46 41.05 -27.87
C PRO A 295 15.27 39.92 -26.83
N ASP A 296 16.18 39.83 -25.84
CA ASP A 296 16.13 38.93 -24.69
C ASP A 296 15.48 39.58 -23.44
N ARG A 297 14.63 40.60 -23.62
CA ARG A 297 13.82 41.16 -22.51
C ARG A 297 12.91 40.08 -21.96
N GLY A 298 12.91 39.88 -20.64
CA GLY A 298 11.93 39.00 -20.01
C GLY A 298 10.51 39.46 -20.32
N ALA A 299 9.56 38.54 -20.52
CA ALA A 299 8.17 38.93 -20.64
C ALA A 299 7.66 39.47 -19.31
N LEU A 300 8.30 39.18 -18.16
CA LEU A 300 7.88 39.66 -16.84
C LEU A 300 8.67 40.89 -16.36
N GLU A 301 7.95 41.95 -15.97
CA GLU A 301 8.47 43.20 -15.42
C GLU A 301 8.16 43.35 -13.93
N PHE A 302 9.11 43.92 -13.18
CA PHE A 302 8.99 44.17 -11.74
C PHE A 302 9.21 45.67 -11.44
N PRO A 303 8.12 46.48 -11.36
CA PRO A 303 8.20 47.93 -11.16
C PRO A 303 8.86 48.29 -9.84
N GLY A 304 9.67 49.34 -9.81
CA GLY A 304 10.30 49.82 -8.57
C GLY A 304 11.43 48.93 -8.03
N CYS A 305 11.71 47.79 -8.67
CA CYS A 305 12.91 47.00 -8.40
C CYS A 305 14.09 47.50 -9.27
N PRO A 306 15.32 47.57 -8.73
CA PRO A 306 16.51 47.90 -9.53
C PRO A 306 16.69 46.94 -10.73
N LYS A 307 16.97 47.51 -11.92
CA LYS A 307 17.26 46.75 -13.16
C LYS A 307 18.61 46.02 -13.11
N LEU A 308 19.57 46.58 -12.36
CA LEU A 308 20.88 46.01 -12.09
C LEU A 308 21.03 45.93 -10.58
N LEU A 309 20.88 44.72 -10.03
CA LEU A 309 21.37 44.47 -8.67
C LEU A 309 22.85 44.15 -8.80
N SER A 310 23.72 45.08 -8.39
CA SER A 310 25.03 44.64 -7.92
C SER A 310 24.79 43.71 -6.73
N SER A 311 25.46 42.56 -6.67
CA SER A 311 25.13 41.46 -5.74
C SER A 311 25.19 41.82 -4.24
N TRP A 312 25.63 43.03 -3.92
CA TRP A 312 25.87 43.57 -2.58
C TRP A 312 24.72 44.43 -2.03
N GLU A 313 23.72 44.80 -2.85
CA GLU A 313 22.50 45.49 -2.38
C GLU A 313 21.37 44.51 -2.01
N ARG A 314 21.70 43.28 -1.58
CA ARG A 314 20.72 42.28 -1.12
C ARG A 314 20.02 42.63 0.20
N HIS A 315 20.37 43.76 0.83
CA HIS A 315 19.58 44.32 1.93
C HIS A 315 18.44 45.25 1.45
N ILE A 316 18.32 45.52 0.15
CA ILE A 316 17.13 46.11 -0.45
C ILE A 316 16.43 45.02 -1.25
N SER A 317 15.83 44.06 -0.55
CA SER A 317 14.99 43.04 -1.16
C SER A 317 13.82 43.71 -1.86
N CYS A 318 13.78 43.66 -3.20
CA CYS A 318 12.54 44.00 -3.86
C CYS A 318 11.53 42.89 -3.55
N GLY A 319 10.65 43.13 -2.59
CA GLY A 319 9.70 42.14 -2.09
C GLY A 319 8.88 41.50 -3.22
N GLN A 320 8.54 42.27 -4.25
CA GLN A 320 7.82 41.77 -5.42
C GLN A 320 8.52 40.64 -6.18
N ARG A 321 9.85 40.48 -6.07
CA ARG A 321 10.61 39.39 -6.71
C ARG A 321 10.71 38.15 -5.85
N LEU A 322 10.41 38.25 -4.55
CA LEU A 322 10.46 37.11 -3.64
C LEU A 322 9.21 36.27 -3.81
N MET A 323 9.40 34.96 -3.95
CA MET A 323 8.32 34.02 -4.18
C MET A 323 8.71 32.62 -3.70
N ALA A 324 7.71 31.80 -3.38
CA ALA A 324 7.91 30.40 -3.04
C ALA A 324 8.44 29.61 -4.26
N PRO A 325 9.15 28.48 -4.06
CA PRO A 325 9.72 27.70 -5.17
C PRO A 325 8.71 27.27 -6.25
N ARG A 326 7.49 26.87 -5.85
CA ARG A 326 6.41 26.53 -6.80
C ARG A 326 5.99 27.72 -7.63
N MET A 327 5.81 28.86 -6.96
CA MET A 327 5.45 30.12 -7.59
C MET A 327 6.54 30.52 -8.60
N PHE A 328 7.82 30.42 -8.21
CA PHE A 328 8.94 30.66 -9.12
C PHE A 328 8.92 29.78 -10.37
N GLN A 329 8.65 28.48 -10.23
CA GLN A 329 8.55 27.57 -11.37
C GLN A 329 7.39 27.94 -12.29
N SER A 330 6.18 28.11 -11.74
CA SER A 330 4.99 28.43 -12.52
C SER A 330 5.13 29.78 -13.23
N VAL A 331 5.73 30.78 -12.56
CA VAL A 331 6.04 32.09 -13.14
C VAL A 331 7.07 31.99 -14.27
N ARG A 332 8.15 31.21 -14.12
CA ARG A 332 9.15 31.02 -15.18
C ARG A 332 8.58 30.33 -16.42
N ARG A 333 7.72 29.31 -16.22
CA ARG A 333 7.03 28.63 -17.32
C ARG A 333 6.09 29.59 -18.06
N LEU A 334 5.34 30.38 -17.30
CA LEU A 334 4.45 31.41 -17.86
C LEU A 334 5.24 32.44 -18.66
N ASP A 335 6.35 32.98 -18.13
CA ASP A 335 7.23 33.93 -18.83
C ASP A 335 7.72 33.33 -20.17
N ALA A 336 8.22 32.10 -20.16
CA ALA A 336 8.71 31.43 -21.37
C ALA A 336 7.60 31.17 -22.41
N MET A 337 6.42 30.72 -21.98
CA MET A 337 5.27 30.52 -22.87
C MET A 337 4.74 31.83 -23.44
N MET A 338 4.72 32.90 -22.63
CA MET A 338 4.36 34.25 -23.07
C MET A 338 5.28 34.74 -24.19
N ARG A 339 6.60 34.57 -24.06
CA ARG A 339 7.57 34.96 -25.11
C ARG A 339 7.35 34.22 -26.43
N LEU A 340 7.03 32.94 -26.37
CA LEU A 340 6.77 32.13 -27.56
C LEU A 340 5.45 32.50 -28.25
N ARG A 341 4.41 32.82 -27.46
CA ARG A 341 3.07 33.10 -27.98
C ARG A 341 2.88 34.55 -28.42
N TRP A 342 3.41 35.49 -27.64
CA TRP A 342 3.31 36.93 -27.87
C TRP A 342 4.67 37.62 -27.58
N PRO A 343 5.59 37.61 -28.55
CA PRO A 343 6.94 38.17 -28.37
C PRO A 343 6.93 39.68 -28.08
N ASP A 344 5.89 40.40 -28.52
CA ASP A 344 5.76 41.86 -28.37
C ASP A 344 4.93 42.28 -27.15
N ARG A 345 4.60 41.36 -26.23
CA ARG A 345 3.79 41.64 -25.03
C ARG A 345 4.51 41.22 -23.76
N HIS A 346 4.21 41.93 -22.68
CA HIS A 346 4.85 41.73 -21.38
C HIS A 346 3.81 41.61 -20.26
N LEU A 347 4.17 41.00 -19.15
CA LEU A 347 3.44 40.93 -17.89
C LEU A 347 4.16 41.81 -16.87
N LYS A 348 3.42 42.49 -16.01
CA LYS A 348 3.95 43.32 -14.95
C LYS A 348 3.47 42.81 -13.61
N VAL A 349 4.37 42.65 -12.65
CA VAL A 349 4.00 42.30 -11.27
C VAL A 349 3.42 43.52 -10.57
N ALA A 350 2.12 43.46 -10.27
CA ALA A 350 1.40 44.48 -9.53
C ALA A 350 1.57 44.30 -8.01
N ALA A 351 1.49 43.07 -7.53
CA ALA A 351 1.74 42.69 -6.15
C ALA A 351 2.43 41.33 -6.07
N GLY A 352 3.40 41.17 -5.17
CA GLY A 352 4.12 39.93 -4.92
C GLY A 352 4.31 39.72 -3.42
N TRP A 353 5.46 39.21 -2.99
CA TRP A 353 5.72 39.07 -1.55
C TRP A 353 5.75 40.43 -0.85
N GLU A 354 5.12 40.46 0.32
CA GLU A 354 5.02 41.63 1.19
C GLU A 354 5.52 41.29 2.60
N SER A 355 6.15 42.27 3.26
CA SER A 355 6.42 42.12 4.69
C SER A 355 5.10 42.04 5.44
N PRO A 356 5.01 41.19 6.47
CA PRO A 356 3.78 41.03 7.23
C PRO A 356 3.35 42.31 7.92
N THR A 357 2.07 42.64 7.78
CA THR A 357 1.43 43.77 8.46
C THR A 357 0.42 43.23 9.49
N GLY A 358 0.91 42.90 10.70
CA GLY A 358 0.09 42.44 11.83
C GLY A 358 -0.11 40.92 11.94
N ASP A 359 -1.00 40.50 12.85
CA ASP A 359 -1.21 39.10 13.28
C ASP A 359 -1.96 38.20 12.27
N ARG A 360 -2.18 38.66 11.02
CA ARG A 360 -2.95 37.89 10.04
C ARG A 360 -2.06 37.20 9.01
N PRO A 361 -2.17 35.87 8.85
CA PRO A 361 -1.44 35.13 7.82
C PRO A 361 -1.92 35.54 6.42
N SER A 362 -1.00 35.95 5.52
CA SER A 362 -1.33 36.24 4.11
C SER A 362 -0.51 35.36 3.16
N LEU A 363 -1.12 34.90 2.07
CA LEU A 363 -0.42 34.12 1.04
C LEU A 363 0.73 34.88 0.39
N ARG A 364 0.66 36.22 0.35
CA ARG A 364 1.75 37.09 -0.10
C ARG A 364 2.93 37.08 0.86
N SER A 365 2.70 37.05 2.17
CA SER A 365 3.78 36.95 3.17
C SER A 365 4.55 35.61 3.10
N ASP A 366 3.93 34.58 2.52
CA ASP A 366 4.55 33.28 2.22
C ASP A 366 5.16 33.20 0.80
N GLY A 367 5.00 34.25 -0.02
CA GLY A 367 5.45 34.28 -1.42
C GLY A 367 4.66 33.35 -2.35
N ARG A 368 3.43 32.96 -1.95
CA ARG A 368 2.58 31.98 -2.64
C ARG A 368 1.44 32.60 -3.45
N GLN A 369 1.34 33.93 -3.46
CA GLN A 369 0.37 34.69 -4.23
C GLN A 369 1.06 35.81 -5.00
N LEU A 370 0.61 36.05 -6.22
CA LEU A 370 1.14 37.02 -7.17
C LEU A 370 -0.01 37.66 -7.95
N GLU A 371 0.06 38.96 -8.19
CA GLU A 371 -0.87 39.69 -9.05
C GLU A 371 -0.13 40.23 -10.29
N LEU A 372 -0.65 39.94 -11.47
CA LEU A 372 -0.07 40.31 -12.76
C LEU A 372 -0.98 41.23 -13.57
N GLU A 373 -0.39 42.25 -14.20
CA GLU A 373 -1.00 43.12 -15.20
C GLU A 373 -0.44 42.79 -16.58
N LEU A 374 -1.26 42.77 -17.63
CA LEU A 374 -0.80 42.55 -19.01
C LEU A 374 -0.45 43.88 -19.68
N LEU A 375 0.73 43.97 -20.29
CA LEU A 375 1.23 45.14 -21.00
C LEU A 375 1.29 44.93 -22.51
N GLY A 376 0.96 45.97 -23.26
CA GLY A 376 1.09 46.00 -24.72
C GLY A 376 2.50 46.35 -25.19
N PRO A 377 2.70 46.43 -26.52
CA PRO A 377 3.99 46.78 -27.13
C PRO A 377 4.52 48.14 -26.67
N ASP A 378 3.61 49.07 -26.37
CA ASP A 378 3.93 50.43 -25.94
C ASP A 378 4.23 50.53 -24.43
N GLY A 379 4.16 49.40 -23.70
CA GLY A 379 4.35 49.35 -22.25
C GLY A 379 3.14 49.80 -21.42
N GLU A 380 2.01 50.13 -22.07
CA GLU A 380 0.76 50.45 -21.41
C GLU A 380 -0.04 49.19 -21.04
N ALA A 381 -0.76 49.25 -19.93
CA ALA A 381 -1.59 48.15 -19.45
C ALA A 381 -2.80 47.93 -20.37
N ILE A 382 -3.03 46.67 -20.76
CA ILE A 382 -4.11 46.26 -21.64
C ILE A 382 -5.29 45.79 -20.78
N GLY A 383 -6.42 46.51 -20.87
CA GLY A 383 -7.69 46.14 -20.25
C GLY A 383 -8.54 45.15 -21.05
N GLU A 384 -7.98 44.50 -22.07
CA GLU A 384 -8.73 43.58 -22.93
C GLU A 384 -8.92 42.21 -22.24
N LEU A 385 -10.12 42.01 -21.67
CA LEU A 385 -10.46 40.85 -20.86
C LEU A 385 -10.29 39.51 -21.59
N ASP A 386 -10.57 39.45 -22.90
CA ASP A 386 -10.42 38.23 -23.71
C ASP A 386 -8.97 37.80 -23.87
N LEU A 387 -8.04 38.76 -23.90
CA LEU A 387 -6.63 38.47 -23.94
C LEU A 387 -6.13 38.03 -22.55
N LEU A 388 -6.61 38.68 -21.49
CA LEU A 388 -6.29 38.29 -20.12
C LEU A 388 -6.77 36.86 -19.81
N ARG A 389 -7.92 36.43 -20.36
CA ARG A 389 -8.40 35.03 -20.28
C ARG A 389 -7.50 34.03 -21.00
N GLN A 390 -6.88 34.42 -22.11
CA GLN A 390 -5.89 33.58 -22.79
C GLN A 390 -4.60 33.46 -21.96
N VAL A 391 -4.17 34.55 -21.31
CA VAL A 391 -3.06 34.53 -20.35
C VAL A 391 -3.40 33.69 -19.12
N ALA A 392 -4.63 33.77 -18.60
CA ALA A 392 -5.12 32.93 -17.50
C ALA A 392 -5.09 31.44 -17.87
N SER A 393 -5.46 31.11 -19.11
CA SER A 393 -5.39 29.73 -19.62
C SER A 393 -3.94 29.24 -19.73
N LEU A 394 -3.02 30.10 -20.15
CA LEU A 394 -1.58 29.82 -20.13
C LEU A 394 -1.03 29.67 -18.71
N ALA A 395 -1.47 30.49 -17.75
CA ALA A 395 -1.13 30.35 -16.35
C ALA A 395 -1.59 28.98 -15.82
N ARG A 396 -2.78 28.52 -16.19
CA ARG A 396 -3.22 27.17 -15.84
C ARG A 396 -2.27 26.10 -16.38
N CYS A 397 -1.89 26.18 -17.66
CA CYS A 397 -0.90 25.27 -18.26
C CYS A 397 0.49 25.40 -17.60
N SER A 398 0.82 26.56 -17.05
CA SER A 398 2.10 26.82 -16.38
C SER A 398 2.17 26.22 -14.96
N GLY A 399 1.06 25.71 -14.42
CA GLY A 399 1.01 25.03 -13.12
C GLY A 399 0.60 25.92 -11.95
N PHE A 400 -0.24 26.92 -12.18
CA PHE A 400 -0.90 27.66 -11.10
C PHE A 400 -2.13 26.91 -10.58
N ASP A 401 -2.32 26.90 -9.25
CA ASP A 401 -3.36 26.12 -8.58
C ASP A 401 -4.63 26.93 -8.32
N PHE A 402 -4.51 28.26 -8.26
CA PHE A 402 -5.61 29.21 -8.22
C PHE A 402 -5.38 30.34 -9.22
N ILE A 403 -6.45 30.71 -9.94
CA ILE A 403 -6.43 31.73 -10.98
C ILE A 403 -7.76 32.48 -10.91
N ASP A 404 -7.66 33.79 -10.71
CA ASP A 404 -8.80 34.69 -10.74
C ASP A 404 -8.45 35.99 -11.49
N ILE A 405 -9.46 36.65 -12.05
CA ILE A 405 -9.32 37.96 -12.67
C ILE A 405 -10.02 38.97 -11.75
N LEU A 406 -9.22 39.83 -11.12
CA LEU A 406 -9.71 40.93 -10.31
C LEU A 406 -10.14 42.06 -11.24
N ASP A 407 -11.46 42.24 -11.37
CA ASP A 407 -12.06 43.38 -12.07
C ASP A 407 -12.12 44.61 -11.15
N ALA A 408 -11.82 45.77 -11.73
CA ALA A 408 -11.86 47.08 -11.07
C ALA A 408 -13.24 47.47 -10.51
N ASP A 409 -14.32 46.85 -11.02
CA ASP A 409 -15.71 47.25 -10.78
C ASP A 409 -16.38 46.56 -9.56
N ALA A 410 -15.66 45.72 -8.81
CA ALA A 410 -16.26 44.94 -7.71
C ALA A 410 -16.48 45.73 -6.41
N ASP A 411 -15.72 46.80 -6.19
CA ASP A 411 -15.95 47.73 -5.09
C ASP A 411 -16.42 49.06 -5.68
N ASN A 412 -17.53 49.62 -5.17
CA ASN A 412 -18.12 50.93 -5.53
C ASN A 412 -17.19 52.14 -5.22
N SER A 413 -15.91 52.05 -5.60
CA SER A 413 -14.90 53.08 -5.55
C SER A 413 -14.97 53.87 -6.86
N THR A 414 -15.24 55.17 -6.76
CA THR A 414 -15.36 56.09 -7.91
C THR A 414 -14.03 56.39 -8.63
N ASP A 415 -12.93 55.69 -8.29
CA ASP A 415 -11.63 55.81 -8.99
C ASP A 415 -11.50 54.76 -10.11
N SER A 416 -12.08 55.11 -11.27
CA SER A 416 -12.16 54.31 -12.51
C SER A 416 -10.83 54.18 -13.29
N THR A 417 -9.70 54.00 -12.60
CA THR A 417 -8.37 53.93 -13.25
C THR A 417 -7.61 52.61 -13.05
N SER A 418 -8.18 51.61 -12.38
CA SER A 418 -7.51 50.32 -12.19
C SER A 418 -7.73 49.39 -13.40
N THR A 419 -6.64 48.81 -13.90
CA THR A 419 -6.67 47.83 -14.99
C THR A 419 -6.90 46.43 -14.43
N PRO A 420 -7.58 45.53 -15.16
CA PRO A 420 -7.88 44.19 -14.67
C PRO A 420 -6.59 43.43 -14.38
N ARG A 421 -6.55 42.73 -13.24
CA ARG A 421 -5.36 42.00 -12.77
C ARG A 421 -5.62 40.51 -12.72
N LEU A 422 -4.61 39.73 -13.08
CA LEU A 422 -4.61 38.29 -12.91
C LEU A 422 -4.05 37.95 -11.53
N GLN A 423 -4.90 37.46 -10.63
CA GLN A 423 -4.49 36.93 -9.34
C GLN A 423 -4.15 35.45 -9.47
N LEU A 424 -2.94 35.10 -9.06
CA LEU A 424 -2.39 33.77 -9.18
C LEU A 424 -1.93 33.28 -7.81
N ALA A 425 -2.27 32.05 -7.47
CA ALA A 425 -1.78 31.40 -6.26
C ALA A 425 -1.35 29.96 -6.53
N VAL A 426 -0.45 29.48 -5.68
CA VAL A 426 0.07 28.11 -5.74
C VAL A 426 -0.13 27.39 -4.42
N LEU A 427 -0.34 26.08 -4.50
CA LEU A 427 -0.29 25.17 -3.37
C LEU A 427 1.05 25.31 -2.65
N LYS A 428 1.04 25.03 -1.35
CA LYS A 428 2.25 25.04 -0.56
C LYS A 428 3.23 24.00 -1.11
N GLN A 429 4.51 24.39 -1.27
CA GLN A 429 5.55 23.46 -1.72
C GLN A 429 6.78 23.58 -0.82
N ARG A 430 7.02 22.53 -0.03
CA ARG A 430 8.35 22.07 0.38
C ARG A 430 8.31 20.55 0.28
N GLN A 431 9.07 20.01 -0.67
CA GLN A 431 9.26 18.57 -0.80
C GLN A 431 10.18 18.12 0.34
N PRO A 432 9.94 16.96 0.97
CA PRO A 432 10.89 16.41 1.93
C PRO A 432 12.24 16.24 1.26
N ALA A 433 13.30 16.85 1.81
CA ALA A 433 14.67 16.76 1.29
C ALA A 433 15.20 15.30 1.16
N ALA A 434 14.48 14.34 1.75
CA ALA A 434 14.84 12.92 1.81
C ALA A 434 14.11 12.01 0.80
N MET A 435 13.14 12.49 -0.01
CA MET A 435 12.50 11.63 -1.01
C MET A 435 12.33 12.31 -2.37
N GLY A 436 13.25 11.97 -3.26
CA GLY A 436 13.14 12.21 -4.69
C GLY A 436 14.17 13.21 -5.16
N SER A 437 15.07 12.73 -6.01
CA SER A 437 15.66 13.59 -7.04
C SER A 437 14.56 14.51 -7.62
N PRO A 438 14.85 15.78 -7.97
CA PRO A 438 13.91 16.70 -8.62
C PRO A 438 13.25 16.16 -9.91
N LEU A 439 13.64 14.96 -10.37
CA LEU A 439 12.99 14.13 -11.39
C LEU A 439 11.70 13.40 -10.95
N ASN A 440 11.39 13.31 -9.65
CA ASN A 440 10.21 12.60 -9.14
C ASN A 440 9.42 13.49 -8.16
N PRO A 441 8.30 14.11 -8.59
CA PRO A 441 7.43 14.85 -7.67
C PRO A 441 6.86 13.92 -6.58
N PRO A 442 6.60 14.44 -5.36
CA PRO A 442 6.02 13.64 -4.29
C PRO A 442 4.68 13.07 -4.75
N ARG A 443 4.53 11.76 -4.59
CA ARG A 443 3.29 11.08 -4.98
C ARG A 443 2.20 11.45 -3.96
N PRO A 444 1.02 11.90 -4.41
CA PRO A 444 -0.10 12.12 -3.51
C PRO A 444 -0.46 10.83 -2.78
N VAL A 445 -0.82 10.95 -1.50
CA VAL A 445 -1.31 9.82 -0.69
C VAL A 445 -2.82 9.74 -0.84
N VAL A 446 -3.30 8.55 -1.20
CA VAL A 446 -4.73 8.26 -1.44
C VAL A 446 -5.31 7.57 -0.21
N PHE A 447 -6.37 8.13 0.37
CA PHE A 447 -7.02 7.60 1.58
C PHE A 447 -8.15 6.60 1.31
N HIS A 448 -8.79 6.65 0.13
CA HIS A 448 -9.80 5.66 -0.30
C HIS A 448 -9.85 5.54 -1.84
N GLN A 449 -10.00 4.32 -2.38
CA GLN A 449 -9.92 4.08 -3.84
C GLN A 449 -11.14 4.61 -4.62
N THR A 450 -12.31 4.69 -4.00
CA THR A 450 -13.58 5.06 -4.68
C THR A 450 -14.02 6.52 -4.48
N VAL A 451 -13.53 7.21 -3.43
CA VAL A 451 -13.96 8.58 -3.05
C VAL A 451 -12.78 9.47 -2.59
N GLY A 452 -11.55 8.94 -2.52
CA GLY A 452 -10.50 9.50 -1.68
C GLY A 452 -10.00 10.88 -2.09
N ALA A 453 -9.96 11.79 -1.12
CA ALA A 453 -9.09 12.96 -1.17
C ALA A 453 -7.63 12.52 -1.35
N GLN A 454 -6.93 13.22 -2.24
CA GLN A 454 -5.49 13.10 -2.42
C GLN A 454 -4.83 14.18 -1.57
N LEU A 455 -4.10 13.77 -0.53
CA LEU A 455 -3.32 14.70 0.27
C LEU A 455 -1.87 14.70 -0.21
N LEU A 456 -1.31 15.90 -0.35
CA LEU A 456 0.08 16.10 -0.74
C LEU A 456 0.95 16.17 0.51
N PRO A 457 2.05 15.40 0.56
CA PRO A 457 3.09 15.56 1.59
C PRO A 457 3.66 16.98 1.61
N VAL A 458 3.85 17.54 2.79
CA VAL A 458 4.42 18.89 3.03
C VAL A 458 5.45 18.88 4.16
N GLU A 459 6.37 19.85 4.18
CA GLU A 459 7.15 20.16 5.39
C GLU A 459 6.58 21.41 6.10
N PRO A 460 6.62 21.45 7.45
CA PRO A 460 6.29 22.65 8.20
C PRO A 460 7.38 23.72 8.01
N PRO A 461 7.08 25.00 8.32
CA PRO A 461 8.10 26.04 8.43
C PRO A 461 9.26 25.61 9.33
N ALA A 462 10.51 25.97 9.02
CA ALA A 462 11.69 25.51 9.73
C ALA A 462 11.63 25.86 11.23
N ARG A 463 11.06 27.02 11.57
CA ARG A 463 10.85 27.42 12.97
C ARG A 463 9.83 26.56 13.72
N LEU A 464 8.88 25.94 13.02
CA LEU A 464 7.86 25.06 13.59
C LEU A 464 8.25 23.59 13.45
N ALA A 465 9.37 23.27 12.78
CA ALA A 465 9.77 21.89 12.53
C ALA A 465 9.90 21.06 13.82
N HIS A 466 10.37 21.69 14.90
CA HIS A 466 10.49 21.06 16.22
C HIS A 466 9.14 20.64 16.84
N ASP A 467 8.02 21.31 16.49
CA ASP A 467 6.68 20.96 17.00
C ASP A 467 6.14 19.66 16.37
N TYR A 468 6.69 19.28 15.22
CA TYR A 468 6.27 18.11 14.44
C TYR A 468 7.37 17.05 14.35
N ASP A 469 8.49 17.25 15.04
CA ASP A 469 9.57 16.28 15.12
C ASP A 469 9.11 15.08 15.96
N VAL A 470 9.55 13.89 15.57
CA VAL A 470 9.24 12.67 16.31
C VAL A 470 10.54 12.03 16.76
N THR A 471 10.74 12.05 18.06
CA THR A 471 11.95 11.56 18.70
C THR A 471 12.18 10.08 18.42
N GLY A 472 13.34 9.76 17.83
CA GLY A 472 13.76 8.38 17.59
C GLY A 472 13.29 7.75 16.28
N MET A 473 12.59 8.48 15.39
CA MET A 473 12.32 8.00 14.03
C MET A 473 13.49 8.26 13.07
N GLU A 474 13.87 7.23 12.32
CA GLU A 474 14.82 7.37 11.22
C GLU A 474 14.18 8.09 10.01
N ALA A 475 14.99 8.74 9.18
CA ALA A 475 14.50 9.47 8.00
C ALA A 475 13.64 8.63 7.03
N LEU A 476 13.92 7.33 6.94
CA LEU A 476 13.14 6.36 6.16
C LEU A 476 11.74 6.11 6.75
N ALA A 477 11.58 6.16 8.07
CA ALA A 477 10.27 6.00 8.72
C ALA A 477 9.39 7.25 8.58
N LEU A 478 10.01 8.44 8.56
CA LEU A 478 9.34 9.72 8.29
C LEU A 478 8.82 9.79 6.84
N ALA A 479 9.51 9.12 5.89
CA ALA A 479 9.07 9.05 4.50
C ALA A 479 7.75 8.29 4.33
N ASP A 480 7.52 7.25 5.13
CA ASP A 480 6.27 6.47 5.15
C ASP A 480 5.15 7.14 5.98
N ARG A 481 5.48 8.23 6.69
CA ARG A 481 4.56 8.99 7.56
C ARG A 481 4.70 10.50 7.31
N PRO A 482 4.37 10.96 6.10
CA PRO A 482 4.52 12.37 5.74
C PRO A 482 3.59 13.27 6.57
N LEU A 483 3.99 14.52 6.72
CA LEU A 483 3.10 15.57 7.21
C LEU A 483 2.18 16.04 6.08
N PHE A 484 0.96 16.37 6.46
CA PHE A 484 -0.07 16.95 5.62
C PHE A 484 -0.51 18.29 6.19
N ASP A 485 -1.11 19.12 5.33
CA ASP A 485 -1.69 20.39 5.73
C ASP A 485 -3.13 20.20 6.23
N GLY A 486 -3.36 20.48 7.52
CA GLY A 486 -4.68 20.37 8.16
C GLY A 486 -5.62 21.55 7.89
N SER A 487 -5.18 22.56 7.15
CA SER A 487 -5.98 23.77 6.86
C SER A 487 -7.02 23.61 5.73
N LEU A 488 -7.03 22.47 5.05
CA LEU A 488 -8.06 22.14 4.06
C LEU A 488 -9.45 22.08 4.73
N ASP A 489 -10.51 22.13 3.93
CA ASP A 489 -11.89 22.07 4.45
C ASP A 489 -12.03 20.87 5.42
N PRO A 490 -12.41 21.09 6.70
CA PRO A 490 -12.62 20.00 7.66
C PRO A 490 -13.63 18.95 7.17
N ALA A 491 -14.55 19.32 6.27
CA ALA A 491 -15.50 18.42 5.62
C ALA A 491 -14.91 17.63 4.43
N THR A 492 -13.62 17.81 4.11
CA THR A 492 -12.93 17.05 3.07
C THR A 492 -13.08 15.54 3.33
N PRO A 493 -13.64 14.77 2.38
CA PRO A 493 -13.86 13.34 2.55
C PRO A 493 -12.54 12.59 2.43
N LEU A 494 -12.10 11.96 3.53
CA LEU A 494 -11.01 10.99 3.52
C LEU A 494 -11.50 9.59 3.13
N GLY A 495 -12.81 9.35 3.32
CA GLY A 495 -13.53 8.19 2.83
C GLY A 495 -15.05 8.36 3.05
N SER A 496 -15.79 7.26 3.19
CA SER A 496 -17.27 7.29 3.26
C SER A 496 -17.79 8.18 4.40
N HIS A 497 -17.21 8.01 5.58
CA HIS A 497 -17.58 8.67 6.83
C HIS A 497 -16.44 9.50 7.42
N ALA A 498 -15.19 9.13 7.15
CA ALA A 498 -13.98 9.81 7.57
C ALA A 498 -13.92 11.21 6.94
N ARG A 499 -13.73 12.22 7.77
CA ARG A 499 -13.56 13.63 7.38
C ARG A 499 -12.27 14.16 7.95
N LEU A 500 -11.60 15.04 7.21
CA LEU A 500 -10.30 15.61 7.61
C LEU A 500 -10.31 16.18 9.03
N GLY A 501 -11.36 16.94 9.39
CA GLY A 501 -11.49 17.58 10.69
C GLY A 501 -11.50 16.61 11.89
N MET A 502 -11.75 15.32 11.65
CA MET A 502 -11.72 14.28 12.69
C MET A 502 -10.29 13.85 13.05
N PHE A 503 -9.32 14.09 12.16
CA PHE A 503 -7.97 13.56 12.27
C PHE A 503 -6.90 14.62 12.54
N VAL A 504 -7.23 15.90 12.43
CA VAL A 504 -6.33 17.03 12.75
C VAL A 504 -6.33 17.33 14.25
N SER A 505 -5.30 18.04 14.73
CA SER A 505 -5.30 18.50 16.13
C SER A 505 -6.50 19.45 16.37
N PRO A 506 -7.16 19.37 17.54
CA PRO A 506 -8.19 20.34 17.93
C PRO A 506 -7.61 21.72 18.26
N SER A 507 -6.30 21.84 18.46
CA SER A 507 -5.63 23.12 18.71
C SER A 507 -5.39 23.86 17.40
N ALA A 508 -5.87 25.11 17.32
CA ALA A 508 -5.60 25.98 16.18
C ALA A 508 -4.11 26.36 16.04
N GLU A 509 -3.28 26.08 17.05
CA GLU A 509 -1.84 26.31 17.02
C GLU A 509 -1.11 25.27 16.14
N PHE A 510 -1.66 24.06 16.01
CA PHE A 510 -1.03 22.95 15.28
C PHE A 510 -1.74 22.68 13.95
N ARG A 511 -1.19 23.25 12.88
CA ARG A 511 -1.73 23.15 11.52
C ARG A 511 -1.40 21.83 10.82
N TYR A 512 -0.18 21.33 10.99
CA TYR A 512 0.27 20.15 10.26
C TYR A 512 -0.07 18.88 11.03
N PHE A 513 -0.32 17.80 10.31
CA PHE A 513 -0.68 16.55 10.93
C PHE A 513 -0.16 15.36 10.14
N ARG A 514 -0.04 14.21 10.79
CA ARG A 514 0.22 12.92 10.15
C ARG A 514 -1.04 12.09 10.22
N LEU A 515 -1.30 11.32 9.15
CA LEU A 515 -2.38 10.35 9.15
C LEU A 515 -2.06 9.20 8.20
N HIS A 516 -2.07 7.99 8.73
CA HIS A 516 -1.90 6.80 7.91
C HIS A 516 -3.24 6.39 7.27
N PRO A 517 -3.29 6.09 5.95
CA PRO A 517 -4.53 5.74 5.24
C PRO A 517 -5.33 4.59 5.88
N ALA A 518 -4.63 3.56 6.37
CA ALA A 518 -5.25 2.43 7.04
C ALA A 518 -6.09 2.82 8.28
N LEU A 519 -5.73 3.92 8.96
CA LEU A 519 -6.45 4.40 10.14
C LEU A 519 -7.81 5.00 9.75
N ALA A 520 -7.85 5.82 8.69
CA ALA A 520 -9.09 6.35 8.13
C ALA A 520 -9.99 5.24 7.58
N ALA A 521 -9.41 4.27 6.85
CA ALA A 521 -10.14 3.11 6.34
C ALA A 521 -10.71 2.21 7.46
N CYS A 522 -9.99 2.09 8.57
CA CYS A 522 -10.47 1.40 9.78
C CYS A 522 -11.69 2.13 10.38
N PHE A 523 -11.65 3.46 10.47
CA PHE A 523 -12.76 4.24 11.00
C PHE A 523 -14.03 4.14 10.13
N ASP A 524 -13.90 4.26 8.81
CA ASP A 524 -15.04 4.12 7.89
C ASP A 524 -15.75 2.78 8.07
N ALA A 525 -14.98 1.69 8.04
CA ALA A 525 -15.52 0.35 8.17
C ALA A 525 -16.09 0.10 9.57
N LEU A 526 -15.53 0.73 10.60
CA LEU A 526 -16.05 0.67 11.96
C LEU A 526 -17.45 1.29 12.02
N ILE A 527 -17.65 2.46 11.41
CA ILE A 527 -18.96 3.10 11.32
C ILE A 527 -19.94 2.24 10.53
N GLU A 528 -19.55 1.75 9.36
CA GLU A 528 -20.42 0.94 8.51
C GLU A 528 -20.89 -0.33 9.25
N SER A 529 -19.99 -1.06 9.90
CA SER A 529 -20.31 -2.28 10.64
C SER A 529 -21.21 -1.99 11.86
N VAL A 530 -20.87 -0.96 12.64
CA VAL A 530 -21.64 -0.60 13.85
C VAL A 530 -23.01 -0.03 13.48
N SER A 531 -23.14 0.68 12.35
CA SER A 531 -24.41 1.26 11.89
C SER A 531 -25.34 0.21 11.28
N ASN A 532 -24.82 -0.74 10.50
CA ASN A 532 -25.61 -1.81 9.88
C ASN A 532 -26.16 -2.81 10.90
N LYS A 533 -25.41 -3.09 11.98
CA LYS A 533 -25.82 -4.02 13.05
C LYS A 533 -26.97 -3.51 13.93
N VAL A 534 -27.27 -2.21 13.94
CA VAL A 534 -28.25 -1.64 14.89
C VAL A 534 -29.68 -1.52 14.32
N ARG A 535 -29.91 -1.82 13.01
CA ARG A 535 -31.22 -1.68 12.31
C ARG A 535 -31.98 -0.42 12.74
N GLN A 536 -31.78 0.66 11.97
CA GLN A 536 -32.31 2.02 12.18
C GLN A 536 -31.49 2.83 13.19
N SER A 537 -30.88 3.91 12.66
CA SER A 537 -30.37 5.06 13.41
C SER A 537 -29.41 4.69 14.56
N ALA A 538 -28.16 4.32 14.24
CA ALA A 538 -27.11 4.16 15.25
C ALA A 538 -26.59 5.54 15.71
N ALA A 539 -26.23 5.67 16.99
CA ALA A 539 -25.48 6.84 17.44
C ALA A 539 -24.13 6.90 16.69
N PRO A 540 -23.73 8.07 16.15
CA PRO A 540 -22.47 8.15 15.40
C PRO A 540 -21.29 7.80 16.31
N VAL A 541 -20.37 6.97 15.82
CA VAL A 541 -19.06 6.80 16.45
C VAL A 541 -18.24 8.04 16.11
N LEU A 542 -17.70 8.70 17.12
CA LEU A 542 -16.90 9.92 16.97
C LEU A 542 -15.43 9.60 17.21
N VAL A 543 -14.57 10.25 16.43
CA VAL A 543 -13.14 10.36 16.75
C VAL A 543 -13.01 11.44 17.82
N GLN A 544 -12.62 11.05 19.03
CA GLN A 544 -12.34 12.00 20.12
C GLN A 544 -11.00 12.69 19.92
N ARG A 545 -10.02 11.97 19.35
CA ARG A 545 -8.67 12.45 19.03
C ARG A 545 -7.98 11.46 18.09
N ALA A 546 -7.10 11.96 17.24
CA ALA A 546 -6.30 11.13 16.33
C ALA A 546 -4.88 11.68 16.20
N TYR A 547 -4.63 12.74 15.44
CA TYR A 547 -3.31 13.36 15.46
C TYR A 547 -3.13 14.27 16.68
N LEU A 548 -1.96 14.19 17.32
CA LEU A 548 -1.49 15.08 18.39
C LEU A 548 0.01 15.29 18.20
N THR A 549 0.53 16.48 18.48
CA THR A 549 1.99 16.69 18.60
C THR A 549 2.57 15.92 19.78
N GLU A 550 3.90 15.73 19.82
CA GLU A 550 4.55 15.13 21.02
C GLU A 550 4.26 15.94 22.29
N PHE A 551 4.15 17.26 22.16
CA PHE A 551 3.81 18.14 23.27
C PHE A 551 2.41 17.86 23.79
N GLU A 552 1.41 17.81 22.90
CA GLU A 552 0.03 17.49 23.25
C GLU A 552 -0.10 16.07 23.82
N GLU A 553 0.55 15.08 23.22
CA GLU A 553 0.53 13.70 23.71
C GLU A 553 1.19 13.59 25.10
N ARG A 554 2.34 14.25 25.32
CA ARG A 554 3.02 14.26 26.62
C ARG A 554 2.20 14.98 27.70
N ALA A 555 1.54 16.08 27.35
CA ALA A 555 0.62 16.77 28.24
C ALA A 555 -0.57 15.88 28.62
N MET A 556 -0.96 14.93 27.75
CA MET A 556 -1.94 13.90 28.10
C MET A 556 -1.37 12.79 28.98
N LEU A 557 -0.08 12.47 28.89
CA LEU A 557 0.59 11.40 29.64
C LEU A 557 0.87 11.75 31.11
N GLU A 558 1.02 13.02 31.46
CA GLU A 558 1.33 13.48 32.82
C GLU A 558 0.07 13.92 33.62
N PRO A 559 -0.13 13.53 34.91
CA PRO A 559 0.64 12.60 35.75
C PRO A 559 -0.10 11.25 36.02
N ALA A 560 -1.05 10.84 35.18
CA ALA A 560 -1.87 9.64 35.45
C ALA A 560 -2.27 8.79 34.23
N SER A 561 -1.71 9.05 33.04
CA SER A 561 -2.19 8.36 31.83
C SER A 561 -1.22 7.29 31.30
N ASP A 562 -1.77 6.42 30.47
CA ASP A 562 -1.28 5.07 30.21
C ASP A 562 -0.08 5.08 29.26
N ALA A 563 1.10 4.69 29.73
CA ALA A 563 2.34 4.61 28.94
C ALA A 563 2.29 3.67 27.72
N ARG A 564 1.18 2.94 27.52
CA ARG A 564 0.91 2.10 26.34
C ARG A 564 0.25 2.89 25.20
N VAL A 565 -0.22 4.11 25.49
CA VAL A 565 -0.70 5.10 24.51
C VAL A 565 0.52 5.74 23.86
N GLY A 566 0.54 5.76 22.54
CA GLY A 566 1.57 6.41 21.73
C GLY A 566 1.09 6.56 20.28
N GLY A 567 1.97 6.99 19.37
CA GLY A 567 1.66 6.95 17.94
C GLY A 567 0.62 7.97 17.45
N HIS A 568 0.12 8.86 18.32
CA HIS A 568 -0.63 10.04 17.87
C HIS A 568 0.28 11.01 17.06
N PRO A 569 1.53 11.29 17.47
CA PRO A 569 2.49 12.11 16.70
C PRO A 569 2.88 11.49 15.36
N ASP A 570 2.78 10.17 15.27
CA ASP A 570 3.05 9.38 14.07
C ASP A 570 1.88 9.34 13.10
N GLY A 571 0.68 9.75 13.52
CA GLY A 571 -0.54 9.64 12.71
C GLY A 571 -1.06 8.21 12.55
N VAL A 572 -0.71 7.30 13.47
CA VAL A 572 -1.10 5.89 13.42
C VAL A 572 -2.02 5.46 14.56
N ALA A 573 -2.53 6.40 15.34
CA ALA A 573 -3.40 6.16 16.47
C ALA A 573 -4.66 7.05 16.45
N MET A 574 -5.78 6.49 16.90
CA MET A 574 -7.01 7.23 17.15
C MET A 574 -7.73 6.71 18.39
N GLN A 575 -8.52 7.58 19.02
CA GLN A 575 -9.42 7.22 20.10
C GLN A 575 -10.86 7.52 19.69
N VAL A 576 -11.71 6.51 19.77
CA VAL A 576 -13.10 6.57 19.33
C VAL A 576 -14.07 6.31 20.47
N ALA A 577 -15.25 6.91 20.39
CA ALA A 577 -16.33 6.73 21.36
C ALA A 577 -17.69 6.77 20.67
N PHE A 578 -18.72 6.23 21.30
CA PHE A 578 -20.09 6.49 20.88
C PHE A 578 -20.48 7.93 21.21
N ASP A 579 -21.21 8.59 20.32
CA ASP A 579 -21.83 9.89 20.60
C ASP A 579 -22.96 9.73 21.61
N SER A 580 -22.66 9.97 22.89
CA SER A 580 -23.64 9.93 23.97
C SER A 580 -24.67 11.06 23.90
N ALA A 581 -24.41 12.13 23.13
CA ALA A 581 -25.35 13.23 22.93
C ALA A 581 -26.39 12.93 21.85
N SER A 582 -26.17 11.89 21.04
CA SER A 582 -27.10 11.47 20.01
C SER A 582 -28.42 10.99 20.63
N PRO A 583 -29.60 11.40 20.10
CA PRO A 583 -30.90 10.87 20.54
C PRO A 583 -31.05 9.37 20.28
N LEU A 584 -30.14 8.80 19.51
CA LEU A 584 -30.07 7.40 19.10
C LEU A 584 -29.23 6.56 20.07
N TYR A 585 -28.48 7.20 20.95
CA TYR A 585 -27.64 6.53 21.92
C TYR A 585 -28.47 5.78 22.95
N ARG A 586 -28.10 4.51 23.15
CA ARG A 586 -28.75 3.56 24.04
C ARG A 586 -27.67 2.80 24.78
N ALA A 587 -27.51 3.05 26.07
CA ALA A 587 -26.42 2.49 26.89
C ALA A 587 -26.41 0.95 26.93
N ASP A 588 -27.56 0.30 26.76
CA ASP A 588 -27.69 -1.16 26.66
C ASP A 588 -27.21 -1.72 25.31
N ARG A 589 -27.17 -0.88 24.25
CA ARG A 589 -26.78 -1.29 22.89
C ARG A 589 -25.40 -0.78 22.48
N HIS A 590 -25.00 0.40 22.96
CA HIS A 590 -23.78 1.12 22.59
C HIS A 590 -22.78 1.04 23.74
N SER A 591 -22.23 -0.15 23.97
CA SER A 591 -21.22 -0.37 25.01
C SER A 591 -19.81 -0.31 24.43
N VAL A 592 -18.87 0.25 25.18
CA VAL A 592 -17.45 0.33 24.80
C VAL A 592 -16.88 -1.06 24.46
N TRP A 593 -17.39 -2.12 25.09
CA TRP A 593 -17.05 -3.51 24.77
C TRP A 593 -17.33 -3.89 23.32
N ARG A 594 -18.53 -3.57 22.82
CA ARG A 594 -18.90 -3.84 21.43
C ARG A 594 -18.07 -3.01 20.47
N LEU A 595 -17.74 -1.77 20.84
CA LEU A 595 -16.86 -0.92 20.05
C LEU A 595 -15.44 -1.49 19.99
N ALA A 596 -14.91 -2.04 21.10
CA ALA A 596 -13.59 -2.65 21.15
C ALA A 596 -13.51 -3.96 20.36
N GLU A 597 -14.54 -4.80 20.44
CA GLU A 597 -14.65 -6.02 19.62
C GLU A 597 -14.75 -5.68 18.12
N ALA A 598 -15.57 -4.69 17.76
CA ALA A 598 -15.67 -4.22 16.40
C ALA A 598 -14.33 -3.63 15.91
N ALA A 599 -13.65 -2.82 16.72
CA ALA A 599 -12.33 -2.28 16.40
C ALA A 599 -11.30 -3.39 16.16
N ALA A 600 -11.21 -4.38 17.05
CA ALA A 600 -10.31 -5.52 16.90
C ALA A 600 -10.60 -6.32 15.62
N THR A 601 -11.87 -6.53 15.29
CA THR A 601 -12.29 -7.33 14.13
C THR A 601 -12.13 -6.58 12.80
N ILE A 602 -12.37 -5.27 12.79
CA ILE A 602 -12.46 -4.48 11.55
C ILE A 602 -11.12 -3.84 11.20
N CYS A 603 -10.38 -3.38 12.21
CA CYS A 603 -9.15 -2.63 11.99
C CYS A 603 -7.92 -3.53 11.88
N ALA A 604 -7.89 -4.67 12.56
CA ALA A 604 -6.75 -5.59 12.50
C ALA A 604 -6.43 -6.10 11.07
N PRO A 605 -7.41 -6.53 10.24
CA PRO A 605 -7.14 -6.92 8.86
C PRO A 605 -6.54 -5.78 8.03
N ARG A 606 -7.09 -4.57 8.16
CA ARG A 606 -6.61 -3.37 7.46
C ARG A 606 -5.19 -3.00 7.86
N PHE A 607 -4.86 -3.09 9.14
CA PHE A 607 -3.49 -2.82 9.58
C PHE A 607 -2.52 -3.90 9.09
N HIS A 608 -2.98 -5.16 9.02
CA HIS A 608 -2.19 -6.28 8.51
C HIS A 608 -1.82 -6.12 7.03
N GLU A 609 -2.73 -5.60 6.19
CA GLU A 609 -2.45 -5.24 4.78
C GLU A 609 -1.27 -4.26 4.66
N HIS A 610 -1.09 -3.40 5.67
CA HIS A 610 0.01 -2.44 5.79
C HIS A 610 1.16 -2.95 6.67
N ARG A 611 1.32 -4.27 6.80
CA ARG A 611 2.39 -4.95 7.56
C ARG A 611 2.50 -4.51 9.02
N SER A 612 1.41 -4.00 9.58
CA SER A 612 1.32 -3.58 10.97
C SER A 612 0.41 -4.53 11.74
N LEU A 613 0.66 -4.67 13.03
CA LEU A 613 -0.27 -5.29 13.96
C LEU A 613 -1.11 -4.19 14.63
N PHE A 614 -2.07 -4.61 15.44
CA PHE A 614 -3.08 -3.72 16.01
C PHE A 614 -2.89 -3.58 17.53
N GLY A 615 -3.15 -2.39 18.05
CA GLY A 615 -3.35 -2.17 19.47
C GLY A 615 -4.79 -1.77 19.77
N VAL A 616 -5.37 -2.33 20.84
CA VAL A 616 -6.68 -1.92 21.37
C VAL A 616 -6.58 -1.66 22.86
N GLY A 617 -6.81 -0.41 23.25
CA GLY A 617 -6.94 0.01 24.64
C GLY A 617 -8.39 0.30 24.97
N VAL A 618 -8.95 -0.36 25.97
CA VAL A 618 -10.34 -0.13 26.40
C VAL A 618 -10.35 0.73 27.66
N TYR A 619 -11.04 1.87 27.56
CA TYR A 619 -11.29 2.82 28.64
C TYR A 619 -12.79 2.85 28.95
N ASN A 620 -13.19 3.65 29.93
CA ASN A 620 -14.58 3.65 30.40
C ASN A 620 -15.60 4.14 29.37
N GLU A 621 -15.23 5.10 28.51
CA GLU A 621 -16.14 5.69 27.52
C GLU A 621 -15.58 5.64 26.08
N SER A 622 -14.38 5.09 25.91
CA SER A 622 -13.68 5.14 24.63
C SER A 622 -12.77 3.95 24.39
N VAL A 623 -12.46 3.74 23.12
CA VAL A 623 -11.54 2.71 22.62
C VAL A 623 -10.40 3.41 21.92
N TYR A 624 -9.18 3.15 22.37
CA TYR A 624 -7.96 3.55 21.68
C TYR A 624 -7.57 2.46 20.68
N ILE A 625 -7.19 2.86 19.48
CA ILE A 625 -6.86 2.00 18.35
C ILE A 625 -5.60 2.53 17.71
N ASP A 626 -4.58 1.69 17.52
CA ASP A 626 -3.37 2.10 16.82
C ASP A 626 -2.71 0.98 16.02
N MET A 627 -1.80 1.37 15.13
CA MET A 627 -0.92 0.48 14.39
C MET A 627 0.41 0.35 15.12
N ARG A 628 0.86 -0.88 15.33
CA ARG A 628 2.09 -1.18 16.10
C ARG A 628 2.80 -2.45 15.62
N PRO A 629 4.10 -2.63 15.90
CA PRO A 629 4.84 -3.83 15.48
C PRO A 629 4.43 -5.09 16.25
N VAL A 630 3.82 -4.96 17.43
CA VAL A 630 3.40 -6.07 18.29
C VAL A 630 1.95 -5.88 18.70
N ALA A 631 1.10 -6.88 18.41
CA ALA A 631 -0.31 -6.84 18.80
C ALA A 631 -0.44 -6.71 20.32
N LYS A 632 -1.27 -5.78 20.79
CA LYS A 632 -1.42 -5.53 22.23
C LYS A 632 -2.85 -5.12 22.58
N VAL A 633 -3.42 -5.76 23.59
CA VAL A 633 -4.72 -5.40 24.15
C VAL A 633 -4.55 -5.04 25.62
N TRP A 634 -5.16 -3.94 26.06
CA TRP A 634 -5.15 -3.56 27.47
C TRP A 634 -6.47 -2.95 27.92
N LEU A 635 -6.65 -2.99 29.23
CA LEU A 635 -7.84 -2.51 29.94
C LEU A 635 -7.37 -1.54 31.02
N GLN A 636 -7.96 -0.35 31.08
CA GLN A 636 -7.66 0.65 32.11
C GLN A 636 -8.98 1.15 32.72
N CYS A 637 -9.36 0.56 33.86
CA CYS A 637 -10.59 0.87 34.59
C CYS A 637 -10.23 1.24 36.03
N SER A 638 -10.26 2.54 36.39
CA SER A 638 -9.93 2.98 37.76
C SER A 638 -11.19 3.13 38.61
N PRO A 639 -11.20 2.73 39.90
CA PRO A 639 -12.39 2.87 40.75
C PRO A 639 -12.58 4.23 41.42
N GLU A 640 -11.59 5.12 41.53
CA GLU A 640 -11.71 6.31 42.39
C GLU A 640 -11.02 7.56 41.80
N THR A 641 -11.73 8.69 41.84
CA THR A 641 -11.33 10.12 41.62
C THR A 641 -11.42 10.78 40.23
N SER A 642 -11.94 10.13 39.20
CA SER A 642 -12.43 10.84 37.99
C SER A 642 -13.81 10.30 37.61
N HIS A 643 -14.51 10.93 36.66
CA HIS A 643 -15.90 10.65 36.23
C HIS A 643 -16.19 9.22 35.70
N PHE A 644 -15.42 8.26 36.14
CA PHE A 644 -15.20 6.95 35.58
C PHE A 644 -15.46 5.89 36.66
N THR A 645 -16.73 5.59 36.93
CA THR A 645 -17.15 4.50 37.82
C THR A 645 -17.42 3.22 37.03
N VAL A 646 -16.74 2.12 37.42
CA VAL A 646 -17.00 0.70 37.10
C VAL A 646 -17.07 0.33 35.60
N CYS A 647 -16.10 -0.43 35.07
CA CYS A 647 -16.38 -1.35 33.94
C CYS A 647 -17.00 -2.62 34.55
N PRO A 648 -18.32 -2.85 34.45
CA PRO A 648 -18.92 -4.03 35.05
C PRO A 648 -18.52 -5.22 34.19
N LEU A 649 -17.55 -6.02 34.65
CA LEU A 649 -17.24 -7.30 34.04
C LEU A 649 -18.41 -8.27 34.27
N LYS A 650 -19.34 -8.29 33.31
CA LYS A 650 -19.92 -9.54 32.82
C LYS A 650 -19.58 -9.60 31.33
N PRO A 651 -18.52 -10.30 30.91
CA PRO A 651 -18.34 -10.59 29.49
C PRO A 651 -19.63 -11.18 28.93
N PRO A 652 -19.99 -10.93 27.66
CA PRO A 652 -21.16 -11.57 27.06
C PRO A 652 -21.05 -13.09 27.25
N PRO A 653 -22.15 -13.84 27.49
CA PRO A 653 -22.09 -15.27 27.76
C PRO A 653 -21.30 -16.08 26.71
N SER A 654 -21.19 -15.55 25.49
CA SER A 654 -20.38 -16.07 24.37
C SER A 654 -18.85 -16.01 24.59
N ALA A 655 -18.33 -15.13 25.45
CA ALA A 655 -16.91 -15.02 25.76
C ALA A 655 -16.45 -16.02 26.84
N VAL A 656 -17.39 -16.69 27.53
CA VAL A 656 -17.11 -17.69 28.59
C VAL A 656 -17.01 -19.12 28.03
N THR A 657 -17.29 -19.33 26.74
CA THR A 657 -17.39 -20.68 26.14
C THR A 657 -16.16 -21.13 25.34
N VAL A 658 -15.14 -20.29 25.19
CA VAL A 658 -13.88 -20.69 24.54
C VAL A 658 -12.97 -21.37 25.56
N GLY A 659 -13.10 -22.70 25.69
CA GLY A 659 -12.01 -23.64 25.94
C GLY A 659 -11.03 -23.45 27.10
N ALA A 660 -11.18 -22.46 27.98
CA ALA A 660 -10.30 -22.27 29.11
C ALA A 660 -10.66 -23.30 30.19
N SER A 661 -9.86 -24.37 30.23
CA SER A 661 -9.59 -25.08 31.48
C SER A 661 -9.49 -24.07 32.62
N ARG A 662 -10.14 -24.38 33.75
CA ARG A 662 -10.17 -23.59 34.98
C ARG A 662 -8.75 -23.35 35.54
N SER A 663 -7.97 -22.48 34.93
CA SER A 663 -6.68 -22.02 35.44
C SER A 663 -6.75 -20.50 35.66
N SER A 664 -7.15 -20.12 36.88
CA SER A 664 -6.71 -18.93 37.63
C SER A 664 -6.67 -17.53 36.99
N GLY A 665 -7.21 -17.29 35.79
CA GLY A 665 -7.27 -15.96 35.16
C GLY A 665 -8.35 -15.07 35.78
N SER A 666 -8.07 -13.76 35.91
CA SER A 666 -9.12 -12.77 36.19
C SER A 666 -9.95 -12.53 34.92
N ALA A 667 -11.25 -12.22 35.04
CA ALA A 667 -12.13 -11.95 33.90
C ALA A 667 -11.63 -10.84 32.94
N SER A 668 -10.67 -10.02 33.39
CA SER A 668 -9.98 -9.02 32.57
C SER A 668 -8.95 -9.63 31.61
N GLU A 669 -8.25 -10.70 31.99
CA GLU A 669 -7.28 -11.39 31.12
C GLU A 669 -8.00 -12.27 30.09
N ASP A 670 -9.12 -12.89 30.46
CA ASP A 670 -9.97 -13.63 29.54
C ASP A 670 -10.47 -12.71 28.42
N PHE A 671 -10.85 -11.47 28.75
CA PHE A 671 -11.32 -10.50 27.76
C PHE A 671 -10.20 -9.97 26.84
N LYS A 672 -8.98 -9.76 27.36
CA LYS A 672 -7.83 -9.41 26.51
C LYS A 672 -7.50 -10.51 25.51
N THR A 673 -7.49 -11.75 26.00
CA THR A 673 -7.27 -12.95 25.18
C THR A 673 -8.34 -13.06 24.10
N TYR A 674 -9.60 -12.84 24.48
CA TYR A 674 -10.72 -12.80 23.55
C TYR A 674 -10.53 -11.77 22.43
N LEU A 675 -10.23 -10.50 22.73
CA LEU A 675 -10.02 -9.48 21.69
C LEU A 675 -8.81 -9.79 20.79
N LEU A 676 -7.75 -10.36 21.35
CA LEU A 676 -6.58 -10.78 20.56
C LEU A 676 -6.93 -11.90 19.59
N GLU A 677 -7.67 -12.91 20.04
CA GLU A 677 -8.16 -14.00 19.20
C GLU A 677 -9.08 -13.48 18.09
N LYS A 678 -9.99 -12.56 18.42
CA LYS A 678 -10.91 -11.91 17.47
C LYS A 678 -10.17 -11.27 16.31
N ALA A 679 -9.17 -10.46 16.62
CA ALA A 679 -8.36 -9.78 15.63
C ALA A 679 -7.54 -10.76 14.78
N LEU A 680 -6.90 -11.78 15.39
CA LEU A 680 -6.18 -12.81 14.66
C LEU A 680 -7.09 -13.61 13.73
N GLN A 681 -8.32 -13.88 14.14
CA GLN A 681 -9.31 -14.57 13.31
C GLN A 681 -9.79 -13.69 12.16
N ALA A 682 -9.98 -12.39 12.41
CA ALA A 682 -10.33 -11.43 11.38
C ALA A 682 -9.24 -11.27 10.32
N ILE A 683 -7.97 -11.19 10.73
CA ILE A 683 -6.82 -11.15 9.81
C ILE A 683 -6.83 -12.36 8.86
N HIS A 684 -7.28 -13.52 9.33
CA HIS A 684 -7.37 -14.73 8.52
C HIS A 684 -8.70 -14.88 7.75
N GLY A 685 -9.58 -13.86 7.73
CA GLY A 685 -10.87 -13.92 7.02
C GLY A 685 -11.89 -14.86 7.65
N ARG A 686 -11.76 -15.19 8.94
CA ARG A 686 -12.54 -16.25 9.61
C ARG A 686 -13.72 -15.72 10.42
N VAL A 687 -14.11 -14.47 10.26
CA VAL A 687 -15.18 -13.84 11.04
C VAL A 687 -16.54 -14.12 10.39
N VAL A 688 -17.47 -14.68 11.16
CA VAL A 688 -18.87 -14.82 10.76
C VAL A 688 -19.64 -13.58 11.20
N GLU A 689 -19.60 -12.55 10.36
CA GLU A 689 -20.47 -11.37 10.47
C GLU A 689 -21.47 -11.37 9.31
N PRO A 690 -22.67 -11.97 9.50
CA PRO A 690 -23.68 -11.96 8.46
C PRO A 690 -24.17 -10.52 8.22
N LEU A 691 -24.09 -10.08 6.97
CA LEU A 691 -24.55 -8.76 6.50
C LEU A 691 -26.09 -8.64 6.51
N ALA A 692 -26.79 -9.78 6.51
CA ALA A 692 -28.24 -9.86 6.60
C ALA A 692 -28.65 -10.27 8.03
N GLY A 693 -29.52 -9.47 8.66
CA GLY A 693 -30.06 -9.77 10.01
C GLY A 693 -30.93 -11.04 10.07
N ASP A 694 -31.70 -11.19 11.16
CA ASP A 694 -32.48 -12.39 11.55
C ASP A 694 -33.36 -13.05 10.45
N GLU A 695 -33.60 -12.42 9.31
CA GLU A 695 -34.37 -12.94 8.17
C GLU A 695 -33.76 -14.20 7.53
N ASN A 696 -32.43 -14.37 7.56
CA ASN A 696 -31.80 -15.59 7.08
C ASN A 696 -32.01 -16.79 8.03
N CYS A 697 -32.41 -16.54 9.29
CA CYS A 697 -32.65 -17.60 10.26
C CYS A 697 -33.90 -18.43 9.96
N ASP A 698 -34.85 -17.89 9.19
CA ASP A 698 -36.05 -18.63 8.77
C ASP A 698 -35.72 -19.73 7.74
N PHE A 699 -34.60 -19.60 7.03
CA PHE A 699 -34.14 -20.53 6.00
C PHE A 699 -32.92 -21.37 6.44
N ASP A 700 -32.41 -21.14 7.65
CA ASP A 700 -31.25 -21.82 8.18
C ASP A 700 -31.62 -23.19 8.76
N GLN A 701 -30.86 -24.23 8.41
CA GLN A 701 -31.07 -25.59 8.90
C GLN A 701 -29.79 -26.12 9.55
N PRO A 702 -29.47 -25.68 10.78
CA PRO A 702 -28.33 -26.24 11.48
C PRO A 702 -28.60 -27.71 11.82
N PRO A 703 -27.55 -28.55 11.86
CA PRO A 703 -27.67 -29.90 12.41
C PRO A 703 -28.12 -29.85 13.87
N GLN A 704 -28.93 -30.81 14.28
CA GLN A 704 -29.47 -30.90 15.64
C GLN A 704 -28.97 -32.14 16.37
N ASP A 705 -28.96 -32.08 17.70
CA ASP A 705 -28.66 -33.26 18.51
C ASP A 705 -29.80 -34.30 18.37
N GLN A 706 -29.42 -35.57 18.37
CA GLN A 706 -30.35 -36.69 18.50
C GLN A 706 -31.18 -36.54 19.79
N SER A 707 -32.50 -36.53 19.67
CA SER A 707 -33.38 -36.32 20.82
C SER A 707 -34.77 -36.93 20.59
N PRO A 708 -35.50 -37.32 21.66
CA PRO A 708 -36.86 -37.84 21.55
C PRO A 708 -37.85 -36.82 20.97
N GLY A 709 -37.55 -35.52 21.12
CA GLY A 709 -38.37 -34.41 20.64
C GLY A 709 -38.01 -33.93 19.24
N PHE A 710 -36.97 -34.47 18.62
CA PHE A 710 -36.57 -34.08 17.26
C PHE A 710 -37.70 -34.37 16.28
N LEU A 711 -37.96 -33.41 15.40
CA LEU A 711 -38.86 -33.57 14.27
C LEU A 711 -38.32 -32.72 13.12
N TYR A 712 -37.95 -33.39 12.03
CA TYR A 712 -37.48 -32.70 10.84
C TYR A 712 -38.60 -31.82 10.25
N ARG A 713 -38.25 -30.56 9.98
CA ARG A 713 -39.10 -29.60 9.28
C ARG A 713 -38.33 -29.09 8.07
N PRO A 714 -38.85 -29.27 6.83
CA PRO A 714 -38.20 -28.71 5.65
C PRO A 714 -38.15 -27.18 5.75
N PRO A 715 -37.12 -26.54 5.17
CA PRO A 715 -37.04 -25.09 5.21
C PRO A 715 -38.11 -24.50 4.30
N PRO A 716 -38.62 -23.30 4.60
CA PRO A 716 -39.51 -22.59 3.68
C PRO A 716 -38.80 -22.34 2.35
N PRO A 717 -39.51 -22.37 1.21
CA PRO A 717 -38.91 -22.05 -0.08
C PRO A 717 -38.37 -20.60 -0.06
N ARG A 718 -37.12 -20.39 -0.50
CA ARG A 718 -36.56 -19.04 -0.61
C ARG A 718 -37.34 -18.27 -1.68
N PRO A 719 -37.75 -17.01 -1.43
CA PRO A 719 -38.26 -16.16 -2.49
C PRO A 719 -37.14 -15.98 -3.53
N GLN A 720 -37.37 -16.46 -4.75
CA GLN A 720 -36.46 -16.20 -5.84
C GLN A 720 -36.48 -14.69 -6.15
N PRO A 721 -35.31 -14.04 -6.32
CA PRO A 721 -35.29 -12.69 -6.86
C PRO A 721 -35.93 -12.73 -8.27
N GLU A 722 -36.94 -11.89 -8.50
CA GLU A 722 -37.53 -11.69 -9.82
C GLU A 722 -36.43 -11.20 -10.77
N GLY A 723 -35.88 -12.09 -11.61
CA GLY A 723 -34.86 -11.68 -12.59
C GLY A 723 -34.09 -12.80 -13.30
N ASP A 724 -33.81 -13.93 -12.66
CA ASP A 724 -32.93 -14.95 -13.25
C ASP A 724 -33.64 -16.28 -13.53
N GLU A 725 -34.38 -16.34 -14.65
CA GLU A 725 -34.85 -17.60 -15.27
C GLU A 725 -33.72 -18.39 -15.96
N ALA A 726 -32.44 -18.16 -15.61
CA ALA A 726 -31.30 -18.57 -16.45
C ALA A 726 -30.44 -19.74 -15.93
N PHE A 727 -30.83 -20.44 -14.86
CA PHE A 727 -30.15 -21.69 -14.45
C PHE A 727 -31.14 -22.81 -14.11
N ALA A 728 -31.96 -23.20 -15.10
CA ALA A 728 -32.48 -24.55 -15.13
C ALA A 728 -31.34 -25.51 -15.49
N ILE A 729 -30.83 -26.26 -14.50
CA ILE A 729 -29.90 -27.35 -14.77
C ILE A 729 -30.66 -28.42 -15.57
N PRO A 730 -30.17 -28.83 -16.75
CA PRO A 730 -30.77 -29.93 -17.49
C PRO A 730 -30.35 -31.25 -16.85
N SER A 731 -31.28 -31.92 -16.15
CA SER A 731 -31.35 -33.38 -16.24
C SER A 731 -32.82 -33.80 -16.16
N ALA A 732 -33.41 -34.00 -17.34
CA ALA A 732 -34.73 -34.57 -17.49
C ALA A 732 -34.69 -36.08 -17.21
N THR A 733 -34.39 -36.47 -15.97
CA THR A 733 -34.84 -37.78 -15.46
C THR A 733 -36.25 -37.61 -14.95
N GLU A 734 -37.19 -38.31 -15.59
CA GLU A 734 -38.59 -38.29 -15.20
C GLU A 734 -38.73 -38.81 -13.77
N CYS A 735 -39.50 -38.11 -12.93
CA CYS A 735 -39.70 -38.52 -11.54
C CYS A 735 -40.63 -39.73 -11.48
N HIS A 736 -40.08 -40.88 -11.12
CA HIS A 736 -40.83 -42.12 -10.87
C HIS A 736 -40.84 -42.47 -9.39
N TRP A 737 -41.97 -42.98 -8.89
CA TRP A 737 -42.14 -43.31 -7.47
C TRP A 737 -43.15 -44.43 -7.22
N GLY A 738 -42.98 -45.13 -6.10
CA GLY A 738 -43.91 -46.21 -5.71
C GLY A 738 -44.02 -47.30 -6.79
N SER A 739 -45.22 -47.72 -7.16
CA SER A 739 -45.44 -48.75 -8.19
C SER A 739 -45.27 -48.25 -9.63
N SER A 740 -45.10 -46.94 -9.85
CA SER A 740 -44.94 -46.37 -11.20
C SER A 740 -43.58 -46.67 -11.85
N SER A 741 -42.64 -47.23 -11.09
CA SER A 741 -41.32 -47.66 -11.56
C SER A 741 -41.17 -49.18 -11.45
N GLU A 742 -40.63 -49.79 -12.51
CA GLU A 742 -40.29 -51.22 -12.55
C GLU A 742 -39.24 -51.57 -11.47
N PHE A 743 -38.28 -50.67 -11.25
CA PHE A 743 -37.28 -50.81 -10.18
C PHE A 743 -37.94 -50.82 -8.79
N CYS A 744 -38.82 -49.85 -8.52
CA CYS A 744 -39.45 -49.69 -7.21
C CYS A 744 -40.39 -50.83 -6.85
N SER A 745 -41.15 -51.34 -7.84
CA SER A 745 -42.03 -52.50 -7.67
C SER A 745 -41.25 -53.80 -7.44
N LYS A 746 -40.20 -54.06 -8.22
CA LYS A 746 -39.38 -55.28 -8.09
C LYS A 746 -38.51 -55.32 -6.85
N SER A 747 -37.97 -54.17 -6.42
CA SER A 747 -37.15 -54.09 -5.22
C SER A 747 -37.96 -54.17 -3.92
N HIS A 748 -39.28 -53.91 -3.96
CA HIS A 748 -40.12 -53.73 -2.76
C HIS A 748 -40.04 -54.91 -1.77
N SER A 749 -40.20 -56.15 -2.23
CA SER A 749 -40.17 -57.33 -1.34
C SER A 749 -38.81 -57.51 -0.65
N THR A 750 -37.73 -57.21 -1.36
CA THR A 750 -36.37 -57.29 -0.82
C THR A 750 -36.11 -56.14 0.16
N ARG A 751 -36.57 -54.92 -0.13
CA ARG A 751 -36.51 -53.78 0.81
C ARG A 751 -37.31 -54.06 2.09
N ALA A 752 -38.50 -54.66 1.98
CA ALA A 752 -39.31 -55.08 3.12
C ALA A 752 -38.63 -56.16 3.98
N ALA A 753 -37.94 -57.12 3.36
CA ALA A 753 -37.16 -58.12 4.08
C ALA A 753 -35.98 -57.48 4.83
N GLN A 754 -35.22 -56.58 4.19
CA GLN A 754 -34.13 -55.85 4.82
C GLN A 754 -34.61 -54.98 5.99
N LEU A 755 -35.78 -54.33 5.84
CA LEU A 755 -36.41 -53.58 6.91
C LEU A 755 -36.76 -54.47 8.10
N ALA A 756 -37.33 -55.65 7.86
CA ALA A 756 -37.68 -56.58 8.93
C ALA A 756 -36.44 -57.06 9.70
N HIS A 757 -35.34 -57.33 8.99
CA HIS A 757 -34.05 -57.65 9.62
C HIS A 757 -33.53 -56.49 10.46
N LEU A 758 -33.50 -55.27 9.89
CA LEU A 758 -33.05 -54.09 10.59
C LEU A 758 -33.91 -53.78 11.84
N TRP A 759 -35.23 -53.97 11.75
CA TRP A 759 -36.13 -53.79 12.89
C TRP A 759 -35.82 -54.77 14.02
N SER A 760 -35.53 -56.03 13.69
CA SER A 760 -35.11 -57.03 14.68
C SER A 760 -33.86 -56.57 15.44
N ASP A 761 -32.90 -55.98 14.72
CA ASP A 761 -31.64 -55.51 15.30
C ASP A 761 -31.79 -54.19 16.10
N ILE A 762 -32.72 -53.33 15.71
CA ILE A 762 -32.97 -52.01 16.33
C ILE A 762 -33.91 -52.12 17.53
N SER A 763 -34.97 -52.93 17.45
CA SER A 763 -36.00 -53.02 18.48
C SER A 763 -35.50 -53.57 19.81
N ALA A 764 -34.38 -54.32 19.78
CA ALA A 764 -33.68 -54.79 20.97
C ALA A 764 -32.75 -53.73 21.61
N LYS A 765 -32.58 -52.57 20.98
CA LYS A 765 -31.69 -51.49 21.43
C LYS A 765 -32.48 -50.33 22.07
N HIS A 766 -31.76 -49.41 22.71
CA HIS A 766 -32.38 -48.20 23.27
C HIS A 766 -32.86 -47.29 22.14
N LEU A 767 -34.13 -46.89 22.15
CA LEU A 767 -34.74 -45.94 21.22
C LEU A 767 -35.07 -44.64 21.97
N LEU A 768 -34.82 -43.49 21.34
CA LEU A 768 -35.17 -42.20 21.95
C LEU A 768 -36.67 -41.93 21.86
N ALA A 769 -37.26 -42.14 20.69
CA ALA A 769 -38.70 -42.00 20.47
C ALA A 769 -39.43 -43.33 20.72
N GLY A 770 -40.75 -43.27 20.86
CA GLY A 770 -41.59 -44.46 21.02
C GLY A 770 -41.44 -45.44 19.85
N SER A 771 -41.41 -46.74 20.16
CA SER A 771 -41.17 -47.83 19.20
C SER A 771 -42.02 -47.71 17.93
N ASP A 772 -43.31 -47.41 18.06
CA ASP A 772 -44.21 -47.29 16.90
C ASP A 772 -43.83 -46.13 15.98
N ARG A 773 -43.39 -44.98 16.52
CA ARG A 773 -42.94 -43.83 15.72
C ARG A 773 -41.63 -44.13 15.00
N VAL A 774 -40.70 -44.81 15.67
CA VAL A 774 -39.43 -45.22 15.06
C VAL A 774 -39.68 -46.24 13.94
N ARG A 775 -40.55 -47.21 14.17
CA ARG A 775 -40.94 -48.19 13.17
C ARG A 775 -41.55 -47.53 11.93
N GLN A 776 -42.50 -46.62 12.14
CA GLN A 776 -43.14 -45.88 11.06
C GLN A 776 -42.11 -45.05 10.26
N ALA A 777 -41.23 -44.30 10.94
CA ALA A 777 -40.18 -43.54 10.27
C ALA A 777 -39.19 -44.43 9.49
N MET A 778 -38.92 -45.65 9.98
CA MET A 778 -38.09 -46.63 9.29
C MET A 778 -38.78 -47.19 8.04
N GLU A 779 -40.06 -47.52 8.13
CA GLU A 779 -40.90 -47.93 7.00
C GLU A 779 -40.95 -46.82 5.94
N ASP A 780 -41.25 -45.59 6.35
CA ASP A 780 -41.32 -44.45 5.43
C ASP A 780 -39.96 -44.09 4.82
N CYS A 781 -38.85 -44.28 5.54
CA CYS A 781 -37.51 -44.01 5.03
C CYS A 781 -37.03 -45.07 4.01
N LEU A 782 -37.24 -46.36 4.28
CA LEU A 782 -36.65 -47.45 3.50
C LEU A 782 -37.60 -48.04 2.44
N LEU A 783 -38.92 -47.98 2.66
CA LEU A 783 -39.92 -48.51 1.73
C LEU A 783 -40.45 -47.46 0.75
N THR A 784 -40.36 -46.17 1.07
CA THR A 784 -40.63 -45.12 0.09
C THR A 784 -39.57 -45.18 -1.01
N CYS A 785 -40.02 -45.41 -2.24
CA CYS A 785 -39.16 -45.49 -3.42
C CYS A 785 -39.40 -44.30 -4.32
N ALA A 786 -38.35 -43.54 -4.59
CA ALA A 786 -38.37 -42.36 -5.43
C ALA A 786 -37.03 -42.25 -6.17
N SER A 787 -37.09 -42.06 -7.49
CA SER A 787 -35.92 -41.87 -8.35
C SER A 787 -35.25 -40.51 -8.13
N ALA A 788 -34.02 -40.35 -8.61
CA ALA A 788 -33.27 -39.09 -8.57
C ALA A 788 -34.04 -37.88 -9.13
N GLY A 789 -34.85 -38.07 -10.19
CA GLY A 789 -35.70 -37.03 -10.77
C GLY A 789 -36.79 -36.46 -9.84
N CYS A 790 -36.97 -37.03 -8.64
CA CYS A 790 -37.91 -36.56 -7.65
C CYS A 790 -37.29 -35.66 -6.57
N ILE A 791 -35.96 -35.48 -6.55
CA ILE A 791 -35.24 -34.78 -5.46
C ILE A 791 -35.65 -33.31 -5.33
N ASP A 792 -35.84 -32.61 -6.45
CA ASP A 792 -36.12 -31.15 -6.47
C ASP A 792 -37.60 -30.80 -6.25
N LYS A 793 -38.47 -31.79 -6.04
CA LYS A 793 -39.92 -31.57 -5.87
C LYS A 793 -40.27 -31.38 -4.40
N ALA A 794 -40.48 -30.12 -3.99
CA ALA A 794 -40.74 -29.71 -2.60
C ALA A 794 -41.84 -30.54 -1.89
N ASP A 795 -42.97 -30.80 -2.58
CA ASP A 795 -44.11 -31.55 -2.05
C ASP A 795 -44.20 -33.00 -2.58
N GLY A 796 -43.04 -33.63 -2.83
CA GLY A 796 -42.94 -34.94 -3.47
C GLY A 796 -42.69 -36.13 -2.53
N PRO A 797 -42.68 -37.37 -3.07
CA PRO A 797 -42.33 -38.57 -2.32
C PRO A 797 -40.90 -38.52 -1.73
N TRP A 798 -40.01 -37.75 -2.34
CA TRP A 798 -38.65 -37.53 -1.82
C TRP A 798 -38.63 -36.73 -0.51
N SER A 799 -39.40 -35.65 -0.39
CA SER A 799 -39.41 -34.83 0.83
C SER A 799 -39.95 -35.61 2.02
N SER A 800 -40.97 -36.45 1.79
CA SER A 800 -41.49 -37.39 2.79
C SER A 800 -40.44 -38.44 3.21
N LYS A 801 -39.74 -39.03 2.23
CA LYS A 801 -38.64 -39.98 2.49
C LYS A 801 -37.51 -39.34 3.29
N LEU A 802 -37.09 -38.14 2.90
CA LEU A 802 -36.05 -37.38 3.60
C LEU A 802 -36.44 -37.08 5.05
N ALA A 803 -37.66 -36.58 5.28
CA ALA A 803 -38.15 -36.29 6.62
C ALA A 803 -38.19 -37.55 7.50
N ALA A 804 -38.63 -38.68 6.94
CA ALA A 804 -38.64 -39.96 7.63
C ALA A 804 -37.23 -40.44 7.98
N CYS A 805 -36.28 -40.35 7.04
CA CYS A 805 -34.89 -40.74 7.27
C CYS A 805 -34.17 -39.83 8.28
N GLU A 806 -34.43 -38.52 8.26
CA GLU A 806 -33.91 -37.56 9.25
C GLU A 806 -34.43 -37.90 10.65
N ASN A 807 -35.74 -38.10 10.79
CA ASN A 807 -36.35 -38.49 12.06
C ASN A 807 -35.79 -39.83 12.57
N LEU A 808 -35.66 -40.83 11.69
CA LEU A 808 -35.08 -42.11 12.02
C LEU A 808 -33.65 -41.96 12.57
N ALA A 809 -32.77 -41.25 11.84
CA ALA A 809 -31.39 -41.07 12.25
C ALA A 809 -31.24 -40.31 13.58
N HIS A 810 -32.15 -39.36 13.86
CA HIS A 810 -32.14 -38.60 15.11
C HIS A 810 -32.81 -39.30 16.29
N TRP A 811 -33.65 -40.32 16.06
CA TRP A 811 -34.30 -41.09 17.12
C TRP A 811 -33.55 -42.38 17.52
N LEU A 812 -32.48 -42.72 16.80
CA LEU A 812 -31.59 -43.85 17.09
C LEU A 812 -30.34 -43.39 17.86
N PRO A 813 -30.28 -43.53 19.22
CA PRO A 813 -29.27 -42.94 20.11
C PRO A 813 -27.91 -43.65 20.09
N PHE A 814 -27.37 -43.92 18.92
CA PHE A 814 -26.05 -44.51 18.83
C PHE A 814 -24.98 -43.48 19.19
N GLN A 815 -24.11 -43.82 20.14
CA GLN A 815 -22.90 -43.04 20.37
C GLN A 815 -22.07 -43.12 19.10
N LEU A 816 -21.80 -41.98 18.46
CA LEU A 816 -20.95 -41.93 17.26
C LEU A 816 -19.46 -42.12 17.58
N GLU A 817 -19.10 -42.37 18.85
CA GLU A 817 -17.77 -42.68 19.40
C GLU A 817 -16.64 -41.67 19.10
N ASN A 818 -16.94 -40.62 18.34
CA ASN A 818 -16.05 -39.53 17.95
C ASN A 818 -16.05 -38.35 18.94
N ASN A 819 -16.67 -38.55 20.11
CA ASN A 819 -16.70 -37.64 21.25
C ASN A 819 -15.88 -38.14 22.46
N LEU A 820 -15.23 -39.30 22.34
CA LEU A 820 -14.41 -39.90 23.39
C LEU A 820 -13.03 -39.22 23.45
N PRO A 821 -12.47 -38.95 24.65
CA PRO A 821 -11.15 -38.33 24.79
C PRO A 821 -10.06 -39.14 24.08
N GLY A 822 -9.25 -38.46 23.25
CA GLY A 822 -8.11 -39.08 22.55
C GLY A 822 -8.44 -39.72 21.19
N ARG A 823 -9.71 -39.76 20.76
CA ARG A 823 -10.10 -40.18 19.41
C ARG A 823 -10.32 -38.96 18.51
N LEU A 824 -9.52 -38.82 17.46
CA LEU A 824 -9.67 -37.78 16.44
C LEU A 824 -10.77 -38.19 15.44
N SER A 825 -11.65 -37.25 15.09
CA SER A 825 -12.67 -37.47 14.06
C SER A 825 -12.05 -37.33 12.67
N ASN A 826 -12.25 -38.35 11.84
CA ASN A 826 -11.82 -38.35 10.45
C ASN A 826 -13.03 -38.40 9.50
N LEU A 827 -13.05 -37.48 8.54
CA LEU A 827 -14.01 -37.47 7.43
C LEU A 827 -13.26 -37.56 6.10
N TYR A 828 -13.88 -38.19 5.11
CA TYR A 828 -13.29 -38.40 3.79
C TYR A 828 -14.35 -38.34 2.70
N THR A 829 -13.96 -38.06 1.47
CA THR A 829 -14.85 -38.01 0.31
C THR A 829 -15.66 -39.32 0.15
N PRO A 830 -17.01 -39.27 0.10
CA PRO A 830 -17.82 -40.47 -0.08
C PRO A 830 -17.43 -41.28 -1.32
N GLY A 831 -17.38 -42.61 -1.21
CA GLY A 831 -17.12 -43.50 -2.35
C GLY A 831 -15.63 -43.67 -2.74
N ASP A 832 -14.72 -42.85 -2.22
CA ASP A 832 -13.29 -43.00 -2.47
C ASP A 832 -12.65 -44.03 -1.53
N ARG A 833 -12.23 -45.16 -2.09
CA ARG A 833 -11.61 -46.27 -1.34
C ARG A 833 -10.26 -45.89 -0.73
N GLU A 834 -9.47 -45.04 -1.39
CA GLU A 834 -8.15 -44.62 -0.92
C GLU A 834 -8.25 -43.71 0.29
N LEU A 835 -9.12 -42.69 0.17
CA LEU A 835 -9.33 -41.73 1.24
C LEU A 835 -10.02 -42.39 2.43
N ARG A 836 -10.90 -43.36 2.17
CA ARG A 836 -11.48 -44.23 3.22
C ARG A 836 -10.39 -44.97 3.98
N GLN A 837 -9.47 -45.65 3.29
CA GLN A 837 -8.38 -46.37 3.93
C GLN A 837 -7.52 -45.42 4.76
N LEU A 838 -7.13 -44.26 4.21
CA LEU A 838 -6.34 -43.25 4.94
C LEU A 838 -7.06 -42.71 6.18
N ALA A 839 -8.35 -42.42 6.06
CA ALA A 839 -9.15 -41.86 7.15
C ALA A 839 -9.48 -42.87 8.27
N CYS A 840 -9.52 -44.16 7.94
CA CYS A 840 -9.95 -45.23 8.84
C CYS A 840 -8.81 -46.16 9.31
N TYR A 841 -7.54 -45.86 9.03
CA TYR A 841 -6.40 -46.72 9.38
C TYR A 841 -5.75 -46.42 10.75
N SER A 842 -5.11 -47.45 11.34
CA SER A 842 -4.26 -47.46 12.54
C SER A 842 -4.69 -46.56 13.71
N GLY A 843 -5.85 -46.88 14.31
CA GLY A 843 -6.27 -46.30 15.59
C GLY A 843 -6.97 -44.93 15.50
N GLU A 844 -7.17 -44.40 14.29
CA GLU A 844 -7.96 -43.20 14.06
C GLU A 844 -9.43 -43.55 13.76
N HIS A 845 -10.37 -42.79 14.34
CA HIS A 845 -11.80 -43.07 14.25
C HIS A 845 -12.43 -42.32 13.07
N CYS A 846 -13.13 -43.04 12.19
CA CYS A 846 -13.83 -42.48 11.03
C CYS A 846 -15.35 -42.75 11.09
N VAL A 847 -16.12 -42.19 10.16
CA VAL A 847 -17.59 -42.35 10.15
C VAL A 847 -18.05 -43.80 10.04
N ASP A 848 -17.30 -44.67 9.35
CA ASP A 848 -17.65 -46.07 9.15
C ASP A 848 -17.66 -46.89 10.45
N TRP A 849 -16.82 -46.49 11.41
CA TRP A 849 -16.73 -47.13 12.72
C TRP A 849 -17.86 -46.71 13.64
N SER A 850 -18.67 -45.70 13.25
CA SER A 850 -19.82 -45.33 14.06
C SER A 850 -20.84 -46.48 14.11
N PRO A 851 -21.38 -46.83 15.29
CA PRO A 851 -22.39 -47.87 15.43
C PRO A 851 -23.63 -47.65 14.56
N LEU A 852 -23.99 -46.39 14.30
CA LEU A 852 -25.09 -46.04 13.40
C LEU A 852 -24.77 -46.41 11.94
N HIS A 853 -23.56 -46.09 11.46
CA HIS A 853 -23.12 -46.48 10.11
C HIS A 853 -22.99 -48.00 9.99
N SER A 854 -22.38 -48.66 10.98
CA SER A 854 -22.22 -50.13 10.98
C SER A 854 -23.56 -50.87 10.91
N LEU A 855 -24.61 -50.30 11.49
CA LEU A 855 -25.96 -50.86 11.44
C LEU A 855 -26.66 -50.63 10.09
N LEU A 856 -26.55 -49.42 9.53
CA LEU A 856 -27.27 -49.04 8.31
C LEU A 856 -26.53 -49.43 7.03
N GLY A 857 -25.21 -49.48 7.06
CA GLY A 857 -24.34 -49.78 5.92
C GLY A 857 -24.70 -51.08 5.20
N PRO A 858 -24.81 -52.22 5.90
CA PRO A 858 -25.18 -53.50 5.28
C PRO A 858 -26.55 -53.46 4.58
N VAL A 859 -27.52 -52.73 5.15
CA VAL A 859 -28.87 -52.57 4.57
C VAL A 859 -28.81 -51.73 3.29
N LEU A 860 -28.05 -50.64 3.32
CA LEU A 860 -27.91 -49.72 2.19
C LEU A 860 -27.09 -50.31 1.04
N ALA A 861 -26.13 -51.18 1.34
CA ALA A 861 -25.36 -51.96 0.37
C ALA A 861 -26.07 -53.23 -0.10
N GLY A 862 -27.34 -53.44 0.30
CA GLY A 862 -28.11 -54.61 -0.08
C GLY A 862 -28.41 -54.65 -1.59
N TRP A 863 -28.54 -55.87 -2.12
CA TRP A 863 -28.79 -56.12 -3.54
C TRP A 863 -30.10 -56.86 -3.74
N PHE A 864 -30.75 -56.68 -4.89
CA PHE A 864 -31.85 -57.51 -5.35
C PHE A 864 -31.63 -58.02 -6.76
N ARG A 865 -32.43 -59.03 -7.15
CA ARG A 865 -32.47 -59.53 -8.52
C ARG A 865 -33.77 -59.07 -9.17
N PRO A 866 -33.73 -58.24 -10.22
CA PRO A 866 -34.92 -57.80 -10.95
C PRO A 866 -35.69 -58.94 -11.62
N LYS A 867 -35.03 -60.09 -11.85
CA LYS A 867 -35.63 -61.35 -12.31
C LYS A 867 -35.22 -62.45 -11.34
N PRO A 868 -36.16 -63.25 -10.78
CA PRO A 868 -35.85 -64.30 -9.81
C PRO A 868 -34.77 -65.29 -10.28
N ASP A 869 -34.79 -65.62 -11.58
CA ASP A 869 -33.87 -66.57 -12.23
C ASP A 869 -32.69 -65.88 -12.95
N GLY A 870 -32.55 -64.57 -12.83
CA GLY A 870 -31.49 -63.78 -13.48
C GLY A 870 -30.19 -63.71 -12.67
N VAL A 871 -29.06 -63.57 -13.35
CA VAL A 871 -27.74 -63.39 -12.71
C VAL A 871 -27.49 -61.92 -12.33
N ALA A 872 -28.14 -60.98 -13.02
CA ALA A 872 -28.00 -59.55 -12.79
C ALA A 872 -28.49 -59.15 -11.38
N LYS A 873 -27.62 -58.50 -10.62
CA LYS A 873 -27.90 -57.93 -9.31
C LYS A 873 -27.87 -56.41 -9.43
N GLU A 874 -28.85 -55.75 -8.81
CA GLU A 874 -28.93 -54.30 -8.70
C GLU A 874 -28.94 -53.90 -7.22
N LEU A 875 -28.41 -52.71 -6.90
CA LEU A 875 -28.43 -52.19 -5.53
C LEU A 875 -29.86 -51.80 -5.15
N LEU A 876 -30.22 -51.97 -3.88
CA LEU A 876 -31.52 -51.53 -3.36
C LEU A 876 -31.66 -50.00 -3.30
N PHE A 877 -30.52 -49.30 -3.17
CA PHE A 877 -30.41 -47.86 -3.01
C PHE A 877 -29.28 -47.29 -3.89
N ASP A 878 -29.42 -47.42 -5.21
CA ASP A 878 -28.52 -46.75 -6.15
C ASP A 878 -28.83 -45.24 -6.28
N ALA A 879 -27.94 -44.51 -6.95
CA ALA A 879 -28.07 -43.05 -7.10
C ALA A 879 -29.25 -42.64 -8.01
N GLU A 880 -29.69 -43.49 -8.94
CA GLU A 880 -30.64 -43.13 -10.00
C GLU A 880 -32.08 -43.60 -9.71
N GLY A 881 -32.25 -44.89 -9.38
CA GLY A 881 -33.54 -45.55 -9.21
C GLY A 881 -34.15 -45.36 -7.83
N ASN A 882 -33.36 -45.37 -6.76
CA ASN A 882 -33.84 -45.15 -5.39
C ASN A 882 -32.77 -44.62 -4.41
N PRO A 883 -32.25 -43.40 -4.61
CA PRO A 883 -31.22 -42.85 -3.74
C PRO A 883 -31.66 -42.82 -2.27
N SER A 884 -30.73 -43.11 -1.36
CA SER A 884 -30.96 -43.02 0.08
C SER A 884 -30.29 -41.77 0.66
N PRO A 885 -31.01 -40.93 1.43
CA PRO A 885 -30.41 -39.78 2.10
C PRO A 885 -29.63 -40.18 3.37
N LEU A 886 -29.79 -41.40 3.88
CA LEU A 886 -29.21 -41.85 5.15
C LEU A 886 -27.68 -41.69 5.23
N PRO A 887 -26.86 -42.05 4.21
CA PRO A 887 -25.40 -41.84 4.28
C PRO A 887 -25.01 -40.38 4.54
N GLY A 888 -25.66 -39.43 3.85
CA GLY A 888 -25.40 -38.00 4.03
C GLY A 888 -25.88 -37.48 5.40
N ILE A 889 -27.03 -37.97 5.88
CA ILE A 889 -27.54 -37.63 7.22
C ILE A 889 -26.57 -38.12 8.31
N VAL A 890 -26.13 -39.38 8.24
CA VAL A 890 -25.20 -39.97 9.23
C VAL A 890 -23.86 -39.23 9.23
N ARG A 891 -23.34 -38.84 8.06
CA ARG A 891 -22.09 -38.08 7.95
C ARG A 891 -22.20 -36.66 8.49
N ARG A 892 -23.34 -35.97 8.28
CA ARG A 892 -23.60 -34.67 8.92
C ARG A 892 -23.74 -34.79 10.43
N LEU A 893 -24.42 -35.82 10.94
CA LEU A 893 -24.46 -36.12 12.36
C LEU A 893 -23.05 -36.39 12.91
N TYR A 894 -22.24 -37.18 12.21
CA TYR A 894 -20.85 -37.42 12.58
C TYR A 894 -20.05 -36.10 12.68
N ALA A 895 -20.15 -35.22 11.68
CA ALA A 895 -19.54 -33.90 11.70
C ALA A 895 -20.05 -33.03 12.87
N HIS A 896 -21.34 -33.10 13.20
CA HIS A 896 -21.97 -32.33 14.30
C HIS A 896 -21.53 -32.79 15.69
N TYR A 897 -21.29 -34.09 15.87
CA TYR A 897 -20.81 -34.65 17.14
C TYR A 897 -19.28 -34.60 17.31
N ALA A 898 -18.54 -34.27 16.25
CA ALA A 898 -17.08 -34.13 16.31
C ALA A 898 -16.66 -33.05 17.33
N ARG A 899 -15.49 -33.26 17.96
CA ARG A 899 -14.92 -32.34 18.95
C ARG A 899 -13.41 -32.23 18.77
N GLY A 900 -12.85 -31.11 19.21
CA GLY A 900 -11.40 -30.87 19.15
C GLY A 900 -10.92 -30.77 17.71
N ASP A 901 -9.79 -31.41 17.42
CA ASP A 901 -9.19 -31.38 16.09
C ASP A 901 -9.82 -32.44 15.18
N VAL A 902 -10.19 -32.04 13.97
CA VAL A 902 -10.83 -32.89 12.97
C VAL A 902 -9.95 -32.97 11.74
N LYS A 903 -9.84 -34.17 11.16
CA LYS A 903 -9.12 -34.38 9.90
C LYS A 903 -10.12 -34.63 8.77
N VAL A 904 -9.89 -33.97 7.64
CA VAL A 904 -10.67 -34.16 6.41
C VAL A 904 -9.72 -34.61 5.31
N TRP A 905 -10.07 -35.67 4.61
CA TRP A 905 -9.26 -36.26 3.54
C TRP A 905 -9.96 -36.04 2.20
N LEU A 906 -9.32 -35.28 1.32
CA LEU A 906 -9.80 -34.93 -0.02
C LEU A 906 -8.77 -35.37 -1.06
N ARG A 907 -9.21 -35.62 -2.29
CA ARG A 907 -8.35 -35.88 -3.43
C ARG A 907 -7.91 -34.59 -4.10
N ASP A 908 -8.88 -33.75 -4.45
CA ASP A 908 -8.73 -32.51 -5.21
C ASP A 908 -9.87 -31.52 -4.90
N GLU A 909 -10.01 -30.46 -5.69
CA GLU A 909 -11.04 -29.43 -5.52
C GLU A 909 -12.48 -29.89 -5.82
N ALA A 910 -12.69 -30.97 -6.58
CA ALA A 910 -14.03 -31.50 -6.86
C ALA A 910 -14.66 -32.11 -5.60
N ASP A 911 -13.82 -32.67 -4.74
CA ASP A 911 -14.25 -33.28 -3.48
C ASP A 911 -14.84 -32.28 -2.49
N VAL A 912 -14.42 -31.00 -2.55
CA VAL A 912 -14.96 -29.93 -1.70
C VAL A 912 -16.48 -29.83 -1.87
N LYS A 913 -16.97 -29.89 -3.12
CA LYS A 913 -18.41 -29.86 -3.43
C LYS A 913 -19.14 -31.10 -2.90
N SER A 914 -18.52 -32.27 -3.01
CA SER A 914 -19.12 -33.52 -2.53
C SER A 914 -19.27 -33.58 -1.00
N MET A 915 -18.42 -32.83 -0.28
CA MET A 915 -18.39 -32.77 1.19
C MET A 915 -18.95 -31.45 1.75
N LEU A 916 -19.59 -30.63 0.91
CA LEU A 916 -19.97 -29.27 1.28
C LEU A 916 -20.84 -29.24 2.53
N ALA A 917 -21.76 -30.19 2.66
CA ALA A 917 -22.68 -30.25 3.78
C ALA A 917 -21.95 -30.59 5.10
N GLU A 918 -21.01 -31.54 5.09
CA GLU A 918 -20.19 -31.88 6.25
C GLU A 918 -19.21 -30.77 6.60
N LEU A 919 -18.56 -30.16 5.60
CA LEU A 919 -17.64 -29.04 5.80
C LEU A 919 -18.36 -27.85 6.41
N LYS A 920 -19.56 -27.52 5.90
CA LYS A 920 -20.39 -26.45 6.48
C LYS A 920 -20.73 -26.73 7.94
N VAL A 921 -21.03 -27.98 8.30
CA VAL A 921 -21.22 -28.36 9.71
C VAL A 921 -19.94 -28.14 10.54
N LEU A 922 -18.78 -28.61 10.08
CA LEU A 922 -17.52 -28.49 10.81
C LEU A 922 -17.06 -27.03 10.99
N PHE A 923 -17.23 -26.22 9.96
CA PHE A 923 -16.73 -24.85 9.91
C PHE A 923 -17.71 -23.84 10.50
N LEU A 924 -19.00 -23.96 10.19
CA LEU A 924 -20.00 -22.93 10.49
C LEU A 924 -20.84 -23.25 11.72
N TYR A 925 -21.29 -24.50 11.91
CA TYR A 925 -22.30 -24.83 12.93
C TYR A 925 -21.71 -25.48 14.19
N ASN A 926 -20.74 -26.38 14.07
CA ASN A 926 -20.24 -27.17 15.19
C ASN A 926 -19.24 -26.36 16.04
N ARG A 927 -19.72 -25.77 17.13
CA ARG A 927 -18.93 -25.00 18.12
C ARG A 927 -17.89 -25.82 18.90
N ARG A 928 -17.94 -27.16 18.85
CA ARG A 928 -17.08 -28.05 19.64
C ARG A 928 -15.78 -28.42 18.92
N VAL A 929 -15.65 -28.11 17.63
CA VAL A 929 -14.42 -28.30 16.84
C VAL A 929 -13.46 -27.13 17.07
N THR A 930 -12.21 -27.41 17.37
CA THR A 930 -11.16 -26.40 17.58
C THR A 930 -10.37 -26.11 16.32
N SER A 931 -10.07 -27.14 15.54
CA SER A 931 -9.40 -26.99 14.25
C SER A 931 -9.78 -28.09 13.25
N VAL A 932 -9.64 -27.79 11.96
CA VAL A 932 -9.82 -28.72 10.85
C VAL A 932 -8.52 -28.80 10.05
N THR A 933 -7.94 -29.98 9.94
CA THR A 933 -6.79 -30.23 9.05
C THR A 933 -7.27 -30.96 7.81
N ILE A 934 -7.11 -30.33 6.65
CA ILE A 934 -7.51 -30.88 5.36
C ILE A 934 -6.27 -31.45 4.70
N PHE A 935 -6.26 -32.75 4.47
CA PHE A 935 -5.24 -33.46 3.73
C PHE A 935 -5.68 -33.68 2.29
N VAL A 936 -4.88 -33.20 1.34
CA VAL A 936 -5.14 -33.31 -0.11
C VAL A 936 -4.21 -34.35 -0.69
N LEU A 937 -4.79 -35.39 -1.29
CA LEU A 937 -4.03 -36.51 -1.85
C LEU A 937 -3.23 -36.10 -3.09
N ASP A 938 -3.82 -35.31 -4.01
CA ASP A 938 -3.05 -34.65 -5.06
C ASP A 938 -2.40 -33.37 -4.51
N GLY A 939 -1.11 -33.46 -4.17
CA GLY A 939 -0.35 -32.32 -3.67
C GLY A 939 -0.33 -31.10 -4.61
N ARG A 940 -0.64 -31.26 -5.90
CA ARG A 940 -0.74 -30.14 -6.86
C ARG A 940 -2.03 -29.33 -6.69
N SER A 941 -3.08 -29.93 -6.13
CA SER A 941 -4.38 -29.30 -5.94
C SER A 941 -4.54 -28.58 -4.60
N VAL A 942 -3.51 -28.56 -3.74
CA VAL A 942 -3.57 -27.93 -2.40
C VAL A 942 -4.02 -26.47 -2.46
N SER A 943 -3.46 -25.67 -3.38
CA SER A 943 -3.85 -24.26 -3.55
C SER A 943 -5.24 -24.09 -4.15
N GLN A 944 -5.66 -25.01 -5.02
CA GLN A 944 -6.98 -24.99 -5.66
C GLN A 944 -8.08 -25.32 -4.64
N VAL A 945 -7.85 -26.34 -3.80
CA VAL A 945 -8.71 -26.69 -2.67
C VAL A 945 -8.86 -25.52 -1.70
N ALA A 946 -7.75 -24.88 -1.32
CA ALA A 946 -7.79 -23.69 -0.45
C ALA A 946 -8.62 -22.55 -1.06
N SER A 947 -8.40 -22.23 -2.34
CA SER A 947 -9.15 -21.19 -3.04
C SER A 947 -10.66 -21.50 -3.17
N HIS A 948 -11.02 -22.76 -3.38
CA HIS A 948 -12.43 -23.17 -3.46
C HIS A 948 -13.11 -23.05 -2.08
N LEU A 949 -12.43 -23.45 -1.02
CA LEU A 949 -12.92 -23.28 0.35
C LEU A 949 -13.13 -21.81 0.70
N ASP A 950 -12.20 -20.93 0.33
CA ASP A 950 -12.36 -19.48 0.55
C ASP A 950 -13.58 -18.91 -0.17
N THR A 951 -13.89 -19.43 -1.36
CA THR A 951 -15.10 -19.06 -2.12
C THR A 951 -16.37 -19.51 -1.37
N GLU A 952 -16.43 -20.78 -0.96
CA GLU A 952 -17.58 -21.31 -0.20
C GLU A 952 -17.74 -20.64 1.16
N PHE A 953 -16.64 -20.28 1.82
CA PHE A 953 -16.67 -19.49 3.05
C PHE A 953 -17.30 -18.13 2.80
N GLY A 954 -16.94 -17.44 1.73
CA GLY A 954 -17.57 -16.18 1.33
C GLY A 954 -19.10 -16.30 1.24
N ASP A 955 -19.59 -17.33 0.56
CA ASP A 955 -21.03 -17.57 0.38
C ASP A 955 -21.73 -17.93 1.69
N TRP A 956 -21.11 -18.79 2.50
CA TRP A 956 -21.68 -19.17 3.80
C TRP A 956 -21.76 -17.98 4.75
N LEU A 957 -20.74 -17.12 4.74
CA LEU A 957 -20.67 -15.93 5.59
C LEU A 957 -21.79 -14.92 5.27
N GLN A 958 -22.19 -14.80 4.01
CA GLN A 958 -23.31 -13.93 3.60
C GLN A 958 -24.68 -14.48 4.01
N LEU A 959 -24.82 -15.81 4.09
CA LEU A 959 -26.11 -16.50 4.23
C LEU A 959 -26.34 -17.11 5.63
N ALA A 960 -25.36 -17.07 6.53
CA ALA A 960 -25.44 -17.72 7.84
C ALA A 960 -26.41 -17.02 8.80
N CYS A 961 -27.17 -17.80 9.57
CA CYS A 961 -27.95 -17.28 10.70
C CYS A 961 -27.05 -17.11 11.94
N PRO A 962 -26.90 -15.89 12.49
CA PRO A 962 -26.02 -15.64 13.62
C PRO A 962 -26.43 -16.35 14.93
N ALA A 963 -27.70 -16.76 15.08
CA ALA A 963 -28.15 -17.51 16.24
C ALA A 963 -27.57 -18.93 16.29
N ASN A 964 -27.45 -19.56 15.12
CA ASN A 964 -27.09 -20.97 14.98
C ASN A 964 -25.63 -21.17 14.55
N SER A 965 -25.05 -20.19 13.86
CA SER A 965 -23.66 -20.25 13.44
C SER A 965 -22.70 -19.96 14.60
N ARG A 966 -21.43 -20.31 14.40
CA ARG A 966 -20.32 -19.78 15.19
C ARG A 966 -20.14 -18.30 14.84
N SER A 967 -19.51 -17.55 15.74
CA SER A 967 -19.01 -16.20 15.44
C SER A 967 -17.78 -16.23 14.54
N TYR A 968 -17.12 -17.40 14.41
CA TYR A 968 -15.92 -17.61 13.60
C TYR A 968 -15.97 -18.96 12.91
N LEU A 969 -15.54 -18.99 11.65
CA LEU A 969 -15.23 -20.24 10.97
C LEU A 969 -14.13 -20.97 11.73
N THR A 970 -14.27 -22.28 11.84
CA THR A 970 -13.26 -23.11 12.49
C THR A 970 -11.88 -22.92 11.84
N ILE A 971 -10.83 -22.83 12.66
CA ILE A 971 -9.45 -22.68 12.19
C ILE A 971 -9.09 -23.89 11.31
N HIS A 972 -8.45 -23.65 10.16
CA HIS A 972 -8.03 -24.76 9.31
C HIS A 972 -6.67 -24.56 8.65
N ARG A 973 -6.18 -25.68 8.13
CA ARG A 973 -4.98 -25.79 7.29
C ARG A 973 -5.25 -26.79 6.17
N VAL A 974 -4.76 -26.49 4.98
CA VAL A 974 -4.77 -27.40 3.83
C VAL A 974 -3.34 -27.86 3.60
N LEU A 975 -3.11 -29.16 3.66
CA LEU A 975 -1.79 -29.80 3.60
C LEU A 975 -1.81 -30.95 2.57
N PRO A 976 -0.69 -31.24 1.89
CA PRO A 976 -0.60 -32.46 1.10
C PRO A 976 -0.53 -33.70 2.02
N VAL A 977 -1.01 -34.85 1.54
CA VAL A 977 -0.80 -36.15 2.20
C VAL A 977 0.70 -36.51 2.19
N ASP A 978 1.25 -36.95 3.33
CA ASP A 978 2.65 -37.38 3.43
C ASP A 978 2.90 -38.63 2.55
N GLN A 979 3.98 -38.62 1.75
CA GLN A 979 4.32 -39.70 0.81
C GLN A 979 4.45 -41.07 1.50
N ARG A 980 4.82 -41.11 2.79
CA ARG A 980 4.87 -42.35 3.57
C ARG A 980 3.48 -42.96 3.81
N ALA A 981 2.46 -42.14 4.05
CA ALA A 981 1.08 -42.60 4.19
C ALA A 981 0.51 -43.10 2.86
N ALA A 982 0.87 -42.47 1.75
CA ALA A 982 0.51 -42.91 0.40
C ALA A 982 1.11 -44.29 0.05
N VAL A 983 2.35 -44.57 0.46
CA VAL A 983 2.99 -45.89 0.26
C VAL A 983 2.31 -46.99 1.07
N VAL A 984 1.88 -46.70 2.31
CA VAL A 984 1.12 -47.66 3.15
C VAL A 984 -0.25 -47.96 2.53
N SER A 985 -0.96 -46.94 2.04
CA SER A 985 -2.23 -47.10 1.31
C SER A 985 -2.07 -47.97 0.05
N ALA A 986 -1.02 -47.72 -0.75
CA ALA A 986 -0.72 -48.51 -1.94
C ALA A 986 -0.38 -49.98 -1.62
N ALA A 987 0.32 -50.24 -0.52
CA ALA A 987 0.66 -51.59 -0.07
C ALA A 987 -0.57 -52.38 0.44
N LEU A 988 -1.51 -51.71 1.12
CA LEU A 988 -2.76 -52.32 1.60
C LEU A 988 -3.72 -52.66 0.47
N ARG A 989 -3.82 -51.80 -0.57
CA ARG A 989 -4.57 -52.12 -1.80
C ARG A 989 -4.10 -53.43 -2.45
N ALA A 990 -2.79 -53.61 -2.56
CA ALA A 990 -2.23 -54.84 -3.13
C ALA A 990 -2.55 -56.10 -2.31
N SER A 991 -2.81 -55.95 -1.01
CA SER A 991 -3.22 -57.04 -0.12
C SER A 991 -4.71 -57.37 -0.25
N GLU A 992 -5.58 -56.36 -0.27
CA GLU A 992 -7.03 -56.57 -0.40
C GLU A 992 -7.45 -57.06 -1.79
N ASP A 993 -6.81 -56.56 -2.86
CA ASP A 993 -7.06 -57.04 -4.22
C ASP A 993 -6.63 -58.51 -4.38
N ALA A 994 -5.58 -58.94 -3.66
CA ALA A 994 -5.16 -60.34 -3.61
C ALA A 994 -6.16 -61.22 -2.84
N GLU A 995 -6.76 -60.74 -1.74
CA GLU A 995 -7.81 -61.47 -1.01
C GLU A 995 -9.12 -61.59 -1.83
N VAL A 996 -9.47 -60.56 -2.60
CA VAL A 996 -10.66 -60.57 -3.47
C VAL A 996 -10.44 -61.48 -4.69
N GLU A 997 -9.25 -61.51 -5.30
CA GLU A 997 -8.91 -62.48 -6.34
C GLU A 997 -8.92 -63.92 -5.80
N LEU A 998 -8.43 -64.16 -4.58
CA LEU A 998 -8.51 -65.49 -3.95
C LEU A 998 -9.96 -65.91 -3.63
N ALA A 999 -10.84 -64.99 -3.24
CA ALA A 999 -12.24 -65.27 -2.96
C ALA A 999 -13.11 -65.51 -4.21
N MET A 1000 -12.64 -65.13 -5.41
CA MET A 1000 -13.32 -65.38 -6.69
C MET A 1000 -12.86 -66.65 -7.43
N HIS A 1001 -11.89 -67.39 -6.89
CA HIS A 1001 -11.43 -68.66 -7.47
C HIS A 1001 -12.28 -69.85 -6.96
N PRO A 1002 -12.94 -70.64 -7.84
CA PRO A 1002 -13.88 -71.69 -7.43
C PRO A 1002 -13.22 -73.04 -7.04
N SER A 1003 -12.03 -73.06 -6.43
CA SER A 1003 -11.33 -74.35 -6.21
C SER A 1003 -10.42 -74.47 -4.99
N LEU A 1004 -10.73 -73.85 -3.85
CA LEU A 1004 -9.95 -74.05 -2.62
C LEU A 1004 -10.85 -74.27 -1.39
N ASP A 1005 -11.69 -75.30 -1.44
CA ASP A 1005 -12.13 -75.99 -0.23
C ASP A 1005 -10.94 -76.80 0.32
N GLY A 1006 -10.28 -76.32 1.38
CA GLY A 1006 -9.43 -77.19 2.21
C GLY A 1006 -8.06 -76.69 2.69
N PHE A 1007 -7.82 -75.38 2.87
CA PHE A 1007 -6.62 -74.92 3.58
C PHE A 1007 -6.96 -74.23 4.91
N ASP A 1008 -6.42 -74.80 6.00
CA ASP A 1008 -6.55 -74.33 7.38
C ASP A 1008 -5.65 -73.10 7.61
N LEU A 1009 -6.25 -72.00 8.05
CA LEU A 1009 -5.63 -70.68 8.23
C LEU A 1009 -4.85 -70.54 9.57
N ASN A 1010 -4.67 -71.60 10.35
CA ASN A 1010 -4.01 -71.52 11.66
C ASN A 1010 -2.46 -71.59 11.64
N HIS A 1011 -1.82 -71.47 10.47
CA HIS A 1011 -0.37 -71.34 10.39
C HIS A 1011 0.03 -70.17 9.49
N LEU A 1012 -0.18 -68.94 9.97
CA LEU A 1012 0.61 -67.75 9.63
C LEU A 1012 0.62 -66.76 10.81
#